data_AF-X5X2V8-F1
#
_entry.id   AF-X5X2V8-F1
#
_cell.length_a   1.000
_cell.length_b   1.000
_cell.length_c   1.000
_cell.angle_alpha   90.00
_cell.angle_beta   90.00
_cell.angle_gamma   90.00
#
_symmetry.space_group_name_H-M   'P 1'
#
loop_
_entity.id
_entity.type
_entity.pdbx_description
1 polymer ?
#
loop_
_entity_poly.entity_id
_entity_poly.type
_entity_poly.pdbx_seq_one_letter_code
_entity_poly.pdbx_strand_id
1 'polypeptide(L)'
;MTGVGGVYKEGAGTLVLKGDSTYSGRTTVDSGKLIVEGSLGSTETTVNSGGTLGGSGSIGGAVIVADGGVLAPGSSPGTLTVGSLSLSSGSMLDYELGQAAIVGGGVNDLIEVTGALTLDGSLNITDVGGFGPGVYRLINYGGALTDNGLELGNLPAGVTAADLTVQTSVANQVNLVSSVGTDLLFWDGDAAGNANNDLVDGGNGTWTATSLNWTTSTGLVTGAMKPQPGFAIFQTLGGTVIADGSAGALAITGMQFAADGYRIEGDAITLDGAGGESIIRVGDGTVAGAGYTATIASVLTGTSSLTKTDAGTLVLSGANTYTGGTTVLGGVLSVSADNNLGVAAGGLTLSGGTLRNTAAFSSARDVTLSSAGGTFDTVADLTLSGAISGAGSLAKTGAGTLTLTGTNSYGGNTLVSAGTLVGDATSIRGDIGNSGTVVFDQAADASFAGDISGTGAMMKDGAGVLTLSGTSLLDWTVNQGGLVSAAERFGGDVAIGAGASFTFDQVASASYAGVLSGAGTFIKDGQGTLLLALDNSGFTGATAVSGGTLAAGAANAFSSSSQFSVASGATLDLAGTSQTIAGLSNAGTVRIAGGVPGDTLTVSGDYVGNSGAVVLNAALGGDGSPTDMLVIAGNTSGTGTLQVVNFGGSGAQTVGGIKIVDVGGVSNGSFSLDGNYTFEGDAAVVAGAYAYRLYQGGVSTPADGDWYLRSALVNGDPDPQPLYSPGVPLYEAYEGVLQAFNELGTMQQRIGNRSWGEGATPQGADLPGQGSVDGKAIWARIEAAHAEIKPETSTSGTNYDVTTWKLQAGVDGLLHESDAGTLIGGITAHYGTASSDVSSIFGAGSIAATGYGVGSTLTWFGSGGFYVDAQAEATWYDSDIRSATLGTTLADGNNGFGYGLSIETGQKIALNGNWSLTPQAQLVYSSVDFDTFTDPFGAVVSPGSSNSLVGRLGLSADYEDQWVDDAGQVSRTHIYGLGNLYYDFLDGNDVDVSGTKLVSENQALWGGVGLGGSLSWADGRYAVFGEGTARTSLKDFGDSHALGAKLGFAVKW
;
A
#
# COMPACT_ATOMS: atom_id res chain seq x y z
N MET A 1 -4.62 -47.45 -36.89
CA MET A 1 -4.64 -48.05 -38.25
C MET A 1 -6.04 -47.97 -38.82
N THR A 2 -6.25 -47.77 -40.12
CA THR A 2 -7.59 -47.66 -40.76
C THR A 2 -7.67 -48.49 -42.05
N GLY A 3 -8.86 -48.91 -42.48
CA GLY A 3 -9.09 -49.65 -43.74
C GLY A 3 -9.84 -50.98 -43.59
N VAL A 4 -9.86 -51.81 -44.65
CA VAL A 4 -10.54 -53.13 -44.66
C VAL A 4 -9.59 -54.32 -44.53
N GLY A 5 -8.27 -54.07 -44.51
CA GLY A 5 -7.24 -55.11 -44.35
C GLY A 5 -7.16 -55.64 -42.91
N GLY A 6 -6.62 -56.85 -42.77
CA GLY A 6 -6.36 -57.47 -41.47
C GLY A 6 -4.96 -57.19 -40.91
N VAL A 7 -4.76 -57.49 -39.63
CA VAL A 7 -3.48 -57.36 -38.91
C VAL A 7 -3.01 -58.74 -38.46
N TYR A 8 -1.76 -59.09 -38.81
CA TYR A 8 -1.13 -60.34 -38.40
C TYR A 8 0.06 -60.04 -37.49
N LYS A 9 0.05 -60.58 -36.28
CA LYS A 9 1.15 -60.49 -35.33
C LYS A 9 1.93 -61.82 -35.34
N GLU A 10 3.10 -61.76 -35.95
CA GLU A 10 4.04 -62.88 -36.07
C GLU A 10 5.34 -62.60 -35.28
N GLY A 11 6.12 -63.65 -34.99
CA GLY A 11 7.42 -63.59 -34.30
C GLY A 11 7.36 -63.38 -32.77
N ALA A 12 8.43 -63.72 -32.06
CA ALA A 12 8.44 -63.81 -30.59
C ALA A 12 8.35 -62.46 -29.82
N GLY A 13 8.50 -61.32 -30.49
CA GLY A 13 8.51 -60.00 -29.85
C GLY A 13 7.13 -59.48 -29.44
N THR A 14 7.11 -58.38 -28.68
CA THR A 14 5.90 -57.67 -28.24
C THR A 14 5.57 -56.51 -29.18
N LEU A 15 4.32 -56.41 -29.61
CA LEU A 15 3.75 -55.27 -30.31
C LEU A 15 2.74 -54.56 -29.40
N VAL A 16 2.89 -53.25 -29.21
CA VAL A 16 1.97 -52.44 -28.38
C VAL A 16 1.23 -51.43 -29.26
N LEU A 17 -0.10 -51.45 -29.22
CA LEU A 17 -0.99 -50.56 -29.95
C LEU A 17 -1.66 -49.60 -28.97
N LYS A 18 -1.15 -48.36 -28.91
CA LYS A 18 -1.59 -47.34 -27.93
C LYS A 18 -2.72 -46.44 -28.39
N GLY A 19 -3.01 -46.40 -29.68
CA GLY A 19 -4.01 -45.50 -30.27
C GLY A 19 -5.20 -46.25 -30.88
N ASP A 20 -6.25 -45.50 -31.17
CA ASP A 20 -7.47 -46.05 -31.78
C ASP A 20 -7.22 -46.51 -33.23
N SER A 21 -7.69 -47.71 -33.53
CA SER A 21 -7.58 -48.33 -34.84
C SER A 21 -8.95 -48.73 -35.35
N THR A 22 -9.36 -48.17 -36.47
CA THR A 22 -10.71 -48.33 -37.05
C THR A 22 -10.73 -49.27 -38.26
N TYR A 23 -9.70 -50.10 -38.44
CA TYR A 23 -9.72 -51.10 -39.50
C TYR A 23 -10.77 -52.18 -39.19
N SER A 24 -11.39 -52.72 -40.24
CA SER A 24 -12.50 -53.69 -40.14
C SER A 24 -12.10 -55.12 -40.49
N GLY A 25 -10.87 -55.35 -40.95
CA GLY A 25 -10.36 -56.71 -41.17
C GLY A 25 -10.09 -57.46 -39.86
N ARG A 26 -9.81 -58.75 -39.98
CA ARG A 26 -9.48 -59.62 -38.83
C ARG A 26 -8.11 -59.31 -38.25
N THR A 27 -7.95 -59.56 -36.96
CA THR A 27 -6.65 -59.56 -36.27
C THR A 27 -6.27 -60.99 -35.95
N THR A 28 -5.03 -61.39 -36.22
CA THR A 28 -4.52 -62.72 -35.88
C THR A 28 -3.20 -62.58 -35.12
N VAL A 29 -3.08 -63.27 -33.98
CA VAL A 29 -1.86 -63.32 -33.16
C VAL A 29 -1.32 -64.74 -33.20
N ASP A 30 -0.33 -64.98 -34.05
CA ASP A 30 0.26 -66.31 -34.28
C ASP A 30 1.46 -66.60 -33.38
N SER A 31 2.19 -65.56 -32.94
CA SER A 31 3.29 -65.72 -31.99
C SER A 31 3.65 -64.40 -31.30
N GLY A 32 4.26 -64.48 -30.11
CA GLY A 32 4.65 -63.33 -29.31
C GLY A 32 3.44 -62.58 -28.73
N LYS A 33 3.65 -61.36 -28.22
CA LYS A 33 2.61 -60.62 -27.49
C LYS A 33 2.05 -59.46 -28.31
N LEU A 34 0.73 -59.34 -28.40
CA LEU A 34 0.01 -58.16 -28.85
C LEU A 34 -0.64 -57.49 -27.63
N ILE A 35 -0.26 -56.24 -27.35
CA ILE A 35 -0.82 -55.43 -26.27
C ILE A 35 -1.67 -54.32 -26.90
N VAL A 36 -2.94 -54.23 -26.49
CA VAL A 36 -3.90 -53.21 -26.94
C VAL A 36 -4.19 -52.26 -25.79
N GLU A 37 -3.70 -51.03 -25.87
CA GLU A 37 -4.03 -49.96 -24.90
C GLU A 37 -5.01 -48.92 -25.47
N GLY A 38 -5.14 -48.85 -26.81
CA GLY A 38 -6.17 -48.08 -27.49
C GLY A 38 -7.39 -48.93 -27.83
N SER A 39 -7.94 -48.76 -29.03
CA SER A 39 -9.04 -49.59 -29.53
C SER A 39 -8.73 -50.32 -30.85
N LEU A 40 -9.29 -51.52 -31.04
CA LEU A 40 -9.32 -52.27 -32.30
C LEU A 40 -10.75 -52.40 -32.82
N GLY A 41 -11.02 -51.81 -33.98
CA GLY A 41 -12.28 -51.93 -34.73
C GLY A 41 -12.42 -53.21 -35.56
N SER A 42 -11.49 -54.17 -35.40
CA SER A 42 -11.47 -55.44 -36.13
C SER A 42 -12.76 -56.21 -35.90
N THR A 43 -13.28 -56.90 -36.93
CA THR A 43 -14.50 -57.72 -36.79
C THR A 43 -14.29 -58.97 -35.94
N GLU A 44 -13.05 -59.47 -35.87
CA GLU A 44 -12.67 -60.67 -35.11
C GLU A 44 -11.17 -60.59 -34.77
N THR A 45 -10.78 -61.04 -33.58
CA THR A 45 -9.39 -61.24 -33.17
C THR A 45 -9.18 -62.70 -32.79
N THR A 46 -8.26 -63.38 -33.45
CA THR A 46 -7.89 -64.78 -33.15
C THR A 46 -6.50 -64.83 -32.52
N VAL A 47 -6.37 -65.52 -31.38
CA VAL A 47 -5.10 -65.78 -30.70
C VAL A 47 -4.78 -67.25 -30.86
N ASN A 48 -3.79 -67.55 -31.70
CA ASN A 48 -3.37 -68.92 -32.00
C ASN A 48 -2.30 -69.40 -31.00
N SER A 49 -1.94 -70.68 -31.09
CA SER A 49 -0.93 -71.32 -30.24
C SER A 49 0.40 -70.56 -30.26
N GLY A 50 0.90 -70.16 -29.08
CA GLY A 50 2.13 -69.38 -28.93
C GLY A 50 1.98 -67.87 -29.08
N GLY A 51 0.76 -67.38 -29.35
CA GLY A 51 0.39 -65.97 -29.30
C GLY A 51 -0.20 -65.55 -27.94
N THR A 52 0.03 -64.30 -27.55
CA THR A 52 -0.55 -63.70 -26.35
C THR A 52 -1.25 -62.40 -26.70
N LEU A 53 -2.50 -62.25 -26.28
CA LEU A 53 -3.25 -60.98 -26.34
C LEU A 53 -3.34 -60.38 -24.95
N GLY A 54 -3.10 -59.07 -24.82
CA GLY A 54 -3.26 -58.34 -23.56
C GLY A 54 -3.49 -56.85 -23.76
N GLY A 55 -3.37 -56.08 -22.68
CA GLY A 55 -3.54 -54.63 -22.63
C GLY A 55 -4.85 -54.19 -21.96
N SER A 56 -5.00 -52.89 -21.70
CA SER A 56 -6.17 -52.31 -21.02
C SER A 56 -7.20 -51.63 -21.95
N GLY A 57 -7.06 -51.85 -23.26
CA GLY A 57 -7.87 -51.24 -24.29
C GLY A 57 -9.19 -51.93 -24.61
N SER A 58 -9.73 -51.66 -25.79
CA SER A 58 -11.01 -52.23 -26.26
C SER A 58 -10.89 -52.92 -27.63
N ILE A 59 -11.52 -54.08 -27.79
CA ILE A 59 -11.61 -54.82 -29.05
C ILE A 59 -13.09 -55.05 -29.37
N GLY A 60 -13.60 -54.37 -30.40
CA GLY A 60 -15.04 -54.38 -30.70
C GLY A 60 -15.56 -55.71 -31.28
N GLY A 61 -14.70 -56.45 -31.98
CA GLY A 61 -15.04 -57.75 -32.58
C GLY A 61 -14.98 -58.92 -31.60
N ALA A 62 -15.40 -60.10 -32.07
CA ALA A 62 -15.28 -61.34 -31.30
C ALA A 62 -13.80 -61.68 -31.06
N VAL A 63 -13.45 -62.12 -29.85
CA VAL A 63 -12.12 -62.63 -29.50
C VAL A 63 -12.20 -64.14 -29.36
N ILE A 64 -11.37 -64.84 -30.12
CA ILE A 64 -11.26 -66.30 -30.12
C ILE A 64 -9.85 -66.65 -29.67
N VAL A 65 -9.73 -67.36 -28.56
CA VAL A 65 -8.45 -67.91 -28.08
C VAL A 65 -8.44 -69.39 -28.40
N ALA A 66 -7.50 -69.80 -29.26
CA ALA A 66 -7.34 -71.20 -29.65
C ALA A 66 -6.52 -71.97 -28.60
N ASP A 67 -6.37 -73.29 -28.80
CA ASP A 67 -5.50 -74.12 -27.96
C ASP A 67 -4.05 -73.62 -27.98
N GLY A 68 -3.48 -73.40 -26.79
CA GLY A 68 -2.14 -72.85 -26.57
C GLY A 68 -2.02 -71.33 -26.79
N GLY A 69 -3.12 -70.63 -27.08
CA GLY A 69 -3.18 -69.17 -27.08
C GLY A 69 -3.36 -68.63 -25.65
N VAL A 70 -2.81 -67.44 -25.39
CA VAL A 70 -2.84 -66.80 -24.05
C VAL A 70 -3.63 -65.49 -24.09
N LEU A 71 -4.51 -65.30 -23.12
CA LEU A 71 -5.17 -64.03 -22.84
C LEU A 71 -4.66 -63.50 -21.49
N ALA A 72 -3.95 -62.38 -21.52
CA ALA A 72 -3.35 -61.72 -20.37
C ALA A 72 -3.91 -60.29 -20.28
N PRO A 73 -5.15 -60.11 -19.78
CA PRO A 73 -5.79 -58.79 -19.69
C PRO A 73 -4.94 -57.76 -18.97
N GLY A 74 -5.16 -56.48 -19.29
CA GLY A 74 -4.47 -55.38 -18.63
C GLY A 74 -3.05 -55.13 -19.15
N SER A 75 -2.45 -54.06 -18.63
CA SER A 75 -1.03 -53.76 -18.74
C SER A 75 -0.31 -54.04 -17.41
N SER A 76 -0.87 -54.98 -16.62
CA SER A 76 -0.44 -55.46 -15.30
C SER A 76 -0.62 -54.49 -14.12
N PRO A 77 -1.68 -54.64 -13.30
CA PRO A 77 -3.01 -55.18 -13.63
C PRO A 77 -3.89 -54.17 -14.40
N GLY A 78 -4.94 -54.64 -15.09
CA GLY A 78 -5.90 -53.77 -15.78
C GLY A 78 -7.12 -54.47 -16.40
N THR A 79 -8.00 -53.68 -17.00
CA THR A 79 -9.24 -54.18 -17.62
C THR A 79 -9.14 -54.21 -19.14
N LEU A 80 -9.36 -55.37 -19.77
CA LEU A 80 -9.48 -55.49 -21.22
C LEU A 80 -10.96 -55.64 -21.62
N THR A 81 -11.46 -54.77 -22.50
CA THR A 81 -12.84 -54.87 -23.01
C THR A 81 -12.90 -55.57 -24.36
N VAL A 82 -13.78 -56.55 -24.52
CA VAL A 82 -13.92 -57.34 -25.75
C VAL A 82 -15.39 -57.47 -26.20
N GLY A 83 -15.61 -57.85 -27.45
CA GLY A 83 -16.92 -58.20 -28.01
C GLY A 83 -17.50 -59.47 -27.35
N SER A 84 -17.65 -60.55 -28.12
CA SER A 84 -17.87 -61.89 -27.53
C SER A 84 -16.51 -62.57 -27.29
N LEU A 85 -16.41 -63.40 -26.27
CA LEU A 85 -15.18 -64.14 -25.94
C LEU A 85 -15.42 -65.65 -26.04
N SER A 86 -14.59 -66.34 -26.82
CA SER A 86 -14.60 -67.79 -26.93
C SER A 86 -13.22 -68.36 -26.60
N LEU A 87 -13.16 -69.16 -25.54
CA LEU A 87 -11.98 -69.87 -25.08
C LEU A 87 -12.06 -71.32 -25.53
N SER A 88 -10.93 -71.87 -26.00
CA SER A 88 -10.79 -73.30 -26.28
C SER A 88 -10.24 -74.03 -25.06
N SER A 89 -10.39 -75.35 -24.99
CA SER A 89 -9.94 -76.15 -23.84
C SER A 89 -8.45 -76.05 -23.50
N GLY A 90 -7.60 -75.75 -24.49
CA GLY A 90 -6.16 -75.52 -24.27
C GLY A 90 -5.78 -74.04 -24.13
N SER A 91 -6.73 -73.11 -24.06
CA SER A 91 -6.44 -71.68 -23.87
C SER A 91 -5.94 -71.39 -22.45
N MET A 92 -5.10 -70.37 -22.30
CA MET A 92 -4.59 -69.93 -21.00
C MET A 92 -5.02 -68.50 -20.71
N LEU A 93 -5.45 -68.24 -19.47
CA LEU A 93 -5.79 -66.93 -18.95
C LEU A 93 -4.77 -66.57 -17.89
N ASP A 94 -3.92 -65.59 -18.18
CA ASP A 94 -2.89 -65.13 -17.24
C ASP A 94 -3.42 -63.89 -16.51
N TYR A 95 -3.78 -64.04 -15.24
CA TYR A 95 -4.35 -62.99 -14.40
C TYR A 95 -3.40 -62.56 -13.29
N GLU A 96 -3.39 -61.27 -13.05
CA GLU A 96 -2.68 -60.60 -11.96
C GLU A 96 -3.71 -60.14 -10.92
N LEU A 97 -3.68 -60.75 -9.73
CA LEU A 97 -4.68 -60.54 -8.68
C LEU A 97 -4.00 -60.12 -7.38
N GLY A 98 -4.47 -59.03 -6.78
CA GLY A 98 -3.86 -58.40 -5.61
C GLY A 98 -4.82 -58.09 -4.47
N GLN A 99 -6.13 -57.96 -4.70
CA GLN A 99 -7.05 -57.65 -3.60
C GLN A 99 -8.43 -58.23 -3.81
N ALA A 100 -8.89 -59.09 -2.89
CA ALA A 100 -10.23 -59.65 -3.00
C ALA A 100 -11.31 -58.55 -2.94
N ALA A 101 -12.39 -58.78 -3.68
CA ALA A 101 -13.57 -57.92 -3.80
C ALA A 101 -13.29 -56.51 -4.38
N ILE A 102 -12.21 -56.36 -5.16
CA ILE A 102 -12.02 -55.24 -6.10
C ILE A 102 -12.22 -55.76 -7.52
N VAL A 103 -13.00 -55.09 -8.35
CA VAL A 103 -13.27 -55.54 -9.73
C VAL A 103 -12.37 -54.79 -10.69
N GLY A 104 -11.40 -55.51 -11.27
CA GLY A 104 -10.44 -54.90 -12.20
C GLY A 104 -9.57 -53.80 -11.59
N GLY A 105 -9.19 -52.83 -12.42
CA GLY A 105 -8.40 -51.67 -12.02
C GLY A 105 -6.90 -51.94 -11.94
N GLY A 106 -6.16 -51.18 -11.12
CA GLY A 106 -4.71 -51.31 -11.00
C GLY A 106 -4.24 -52.38 -10.01
N VAL A 107 -5.16 -53.20 -9.48
CA VAL A 107 -4.85 -54.20 -8.43
C VAL A 107 -5.34 -55.60 -8.78
N ASN A 108 -6.31 -55.72 -9.69
CA ASN A 108 -6.76 -57.00 -10.24
C ASN A 108 -6.97 -56.86 -11.74
N ASP A 109 -6.68 -57.91 -12.48
CA ASP A 109 -7.09 -58.04 -13.86
C ASP A 109 -8.59 -58.32 -14.02
N LEU A 110 -9.17 -57.78 -15.09
CA LEU A 110 -10.57 -57.99 -15.46
C LEU A 110 -10.72 -58.10 -16.97
N ILE A 111 -11.61 -58.98 -17.40
CA ILE A 111 -12.13 -58.95 -18.77
C ILE A 111 -13.59 -58.49 -18.75
N GLU A 112 -13.89 -57.48 -19.55
CA GLU A 112 -15.25 -57.03 -19.80
C GLU A 112 -15.72 -57.56 -21.16
N VAL A 113 -16.64 -58.54 -21.16
CA VAL A 113 -17.19 -59.16 -22.37
C VAL A 113 -18.56 -58.54 -22.66
N THR A 114 -18.64 -57.73 -23.71
CA THR A 114 -19.90 -57.07 -24.06
C THR A 114 -20.94 -58.02 -24.69
N GLY A 115 -20.51 -59.18 -25.18
CA GLY A 115 -21.34 -60.20 -25.82
C GLY A 115 -21.39 -61.54 -25.07
N ALA A 116 -21.54 -62.64 -25.82
CA ALA A 116 -21.58 -63.98 -25.25
C ALA A 116 -20.18 -64.45 -24.78
N LEU A 117 -20.16 -65.30 -23.75
CA LEU A 117 -18.96 -65.91 -23.20
C LEU A 117 -19.02 -67.43 -23.36
N THR A 118 -18.02 -68.02 -24.02
CA THR A 118 -17.71 -69.45 -23.90
C THR A 118 -16.50 -69.59 -22.99
N LEU A 119 -16.74 -70.09 -21.78
CA LEU A 119 -15.73 -70.27 -20.75
C LEU A 119 -15.12 -71.67 -20.87
N ASP A 120 -13.79 -71.74 -21.02
CA ASP A 120 -12.99 -72.96 -21.12
C ASP A 120 -11.51 -72.61 -20.79
N GLY A 121 -10.63 -73.61 -20.76
CA GLY A 121 -9.19 -73.41 -20.62
C GLY A 121 -8.68 -73.37 -19.17
N SER A 122 -7.51 -72.78 -18.96
CA SER A 122 -6.81 -72.77 -17.67
C SER A 122 -6.46 -71.35 -17.19
N LEU A 123 -6.79 -71.05 -15.93
CA LEU A 123 -6.50 -69.80 -15.24
C LEU A 123 -5.17 -69.88 -14.48
N ASN A 124 -4.20 -69.08 -14.89
CA ASN A 124 -2.96 -68.84 -14.19
C ASN A 124 -3.06 -67.54 -13.37
N ILE A 125 -2.63 -67.57 -12.11
CA ILE A 125 -2.75 -66.45 -11.18
C ILE A 125 -1.36 -66.03 -10.69
N THR A 126 -1.06 -64.75 -10.87
CA THR A 126 0.08 -64.08 -10.27
C THR A 126 -0.41 -63.17 -9.14
N ASP A 127 0.09 -63.39 -7.92
CA ASP A 127 -0.15 -62.47 -6.80
C ASP A 127 0.70 -61.20 -6.98
N VAL A 128 0.04 -60.05 -7.18
CA VAL A 128 0.70 -58.74 -7.30
C VAL A 128 0.86 -58.02 -5.96
N GLY A 129 0.56 -58.70 -4.86
CA GLY A 129 0.64 -58.21 -3.50
C GLY A 129 -0.75 -58.04 -2.90
N GLY A 130 -1.14 -58.98 -2.03
CA GLY A 130 -2.38 -58.92 -1.26
C GLY A 130 -3.42 -59.98 -1.63
N PHE A 131 -3.08 -60.95 -2.49
CA PHE A 131 -3.94 -62.10 -2.76
C PHE A 131 -4.27 -62.85 -1.44
N GLY A 132 -5.54 -63.11 -1.19
CA GLY A 132 -6.05 -63.62 0.08
C GLY A 132 -7.50 -64.09 -0.02
N PRO A 133 -8.20 -64.28 1.11
CA PRO A 133 -9.57 -64.77 1.10
C PRO A 133 -10.56 -63.73 0.57
N GLY A 134 -11.55 -64.18 -0.18
CA GLY A 134 -12.66 -63.37 -0.71
C GLY A 134 -12.98 -63.71 -2.18
N VAL A 135 -13.82 -62.88 -2.80
CA VAL A 135 -14.30 -63.09 -4.18
C VAL A 135 -13.59 -62.12 -5.13
N TYR A 136 -12.93 -62.62 -6.16
CA TYR A 136 -12.30 -61.84 -7.23
C TYR A 136 -13.15 -61.94 -8.49
N ARG A 137 -13.59 -60.81 -9.05
CA ARG A 137 -14.26 -60.81 -10.35
C ARG A 137 -13.24 -61.00 -11.46
N LEU A 138 -13.35 -62.08 -12.23
CA LEU A 138 -12.46 -62.34 -13.35
C LEU A 138 -13.04 -61.80 -14.67
N ILE A 139 -14.34 -62.04 -14.89
CA ILE A 139 -15.01 -61.71 -16.15
C ILE A 139 -16.41 -61.17 -15.85
N ASN A 140 -16.76 -60.05 -16.48
CA ASN A 140 -18.16 -59.64 -16.66
C ASN A 140 -18.61 -60.03 -18.07
N TYR A 141 -19.85 -60.50 -18.23
CA TYR A 141 -20.40 -60.80 -19.56
C TYR A 141 -21.84 -60.30 -19.75
N GLY A 142 -22.14 -59.76 -20.93
CA GLY A 142 -23.45 -59.21 -21.29
C GLY A 142 -24.40 -60.17 -22.01
N GLY A 143 -23.89 -61.29 -22.53
CA GLY A 143 -24.65 -62.29 -23.30
C GLY A 143 -24.90 -63.61 -22.55
N ALA A 144 -25.18 -64.68 -23.30
CA ALA A 144 -25.30 -66.02 -22.71
C ALA A 144 -23.92 -66.57 -22.32
N LEU A 145 -23.86 -67.29 -21.19
CA LEU A 145 -22.71 -68.10 -20.77
C LEU A 145 -22.86 -69.52 -21.31
N THR A 146 -21.86 -69.99 -22.05
CA THR A 146 -21.59 -71.41 -22.26
C THR A 146 -20.44 -71.78 -21.34
N ASP A 147 -20.75 -72.49 -20.25
CA ASP A 147 -19.77 -72.87 -19.23
C ASP A 147 -19.27 -74.30 -19.49
N ASN A 148 -18.06 -74.44 -20.04
CA ASN A 148 -17.37 -75.73 -20.15
C ASN A 148 -16.44 -75.99 -18.93
N GLY A 149 -16.41 -75.08 -17.96
CA GLY A 149 -15.47 -75.05 -16.85
C GLY A 149 -14.24 -74.16 -17.12
N LEU A 150 -13.55 -73.74 -16.07
CA LEU A 150 -12.25 -73.08 -16.15
C LEU A 150 -11.32 -73.77 -15.15
N GLU A 151 -10.28 -74.44 -15.64
CA GLU A 151 -9.34 -75.17 -14.80
C GLU A 151 -8.37 -74.21 -14.09
N LEU A 152 -7.89 -74.59 -12.92
CA LEU A 152 -6.85 -73.83 -12.21
C LEU A 152 -5.47 -74.29 -12.68
N GLY A 153 -4.70 -73.36 -13.25
CA GLY A 153 -3.33 -73.55 -13.72
C GLY A 153 -2.30 -73.19 -12.64
N ASN A 154 -1.37 -72.29 -12.98
CA ASN A 154 -0.35 -71.81 -12.05
C ASN A 154 -0.98 -70.98 -10.92
N LEU A 155 -0.62 -71.28 -9.67
CA LEU A 155 -1.16 -70.61 -8.47
C LEU A 155 -0.06 -69.87 -7.67
N PRO A 156 -0.42 -68.83 -6.88
CA PRO A 156 0.51 -68.16 -5.99
C PRO A 156 1.15 -69.10 -4.96
N ALA A 157 2.35 -68.75 -4.50
CA ALA A 157 3.06 -69.54 -3.50
C ALA A 157 2.25 -69.66 -2.19
N GLY A 158 1.99 -70.89 -1.75
CA GLY A 158 1.21 -71.16 -0.52
C GLY A 158 -0.30 -71.31 -0.73
N VAL A 159 -0.79 -71.14 -1.96
CA VAL A 159 -2.20 -71.37 -2.34
C VAL A 159 -2.32 -72.71 -3.05
N THR A 160 -3.34 -73.50 -2.70
CA THR A 160 -3.65 -74.77 -3.36
C THR A 160 -4.97 -74.69 -4.12
N ALA A 161 -5.19 -75.60 -5.06
CA ALA A 161 -6.45 -75.67 -5.81
C ALA A 161 -7.67 -75.92 -4.89
N ALA A 162 -7.46 -76.48 -3.69
CA ALA A 162 -8.53 -76.69 -2.72
C ALA A 162 -8.98 -75.37 -2.04
N ASP A 163 -8.14 -74.34 -2.08
CA ASP A 163 -8.43 -73.02 -1.51
C ASP A 163 -9.21 -72.13 -2.49
N LEU A 164 -9.44 -72.58 -3.73
CA LEU A 164 -9.96 -71.77 -4.81
C LEU A 164 -11.16 -72.45 -5.48
N THR A 165 -12.15 -71.66 -5.86
CA THR A 165 -13.31 -72.14 -6.63
C THR A 165 -13.66 -71.11 -7.70
N VAL A 166 -13.70 -71.54 -8.96
CA VAL A 166 -14.31 -70.72 -10.02
C VAL A 166 -15.82 -70.76 -9.84
N GLN A 167 -16.43 -69.62 -9.61
CA GLN A 167 -17.85 -69.46 -9.38
C GLN A 167 -18.52 -68.84 -10.60
N THR A 168 -19.44 -69.61 -11.21
CA THR A 168 -20.30 -69.22 -12.33
C THR A 168 -21.79 -69.23 -11.96
N SER A 169 -22.11 -69.60 -10.71
CA SER A 169 -23.48 -69.62 -10.16
C SER A 169 -24.11 -68.22 -10.00
N VAL A 170 -23.35 -67.15 -10.27
CA VAL A 170 -23.83 -65.77 -10.33
C VAL A 170 -23.95 -65.34 -11.78
N ALA A 171 -25.16 -65.02 -12.22
CA ALA A 171 -25.41 -64.60 -13.60
C ALA A 171 -24.58 -63.35 -13.99
N ASN A 172 -24.15 -63.30 -15.25
CA ASN A 172 -23.38 -62.21 -15.88
C ASN A 172 -21.96 -62.00 -15.33
N GLN A 173 -21.47 -62.94 -14.51
CA GLN A 173 -20.18 -62.83 -13.84
C GLN A 173 -19.47 -64.19 -13.83
N VAL A 174 -18.14 -64.15 -13.91
CA VAL A 174 -17.26 -65.26 -13.54
C VAL A 174 -16.36 -64.76 -12.43
N ASN A 175 -16.40 -65.44 -11.28
CA ASN A 175 -15.63 -65.09 -10.11
C ASN A 175 -14.62 -66.18 -9.77
N LEU A 176 -13.55 -65.80 -9.09
CA LEU A 176 -12.70 -66.70 -8.32
C LEU A 176 -12.99 -66.46 -6.84
N VAL A 177 -13.53 -67.47 -6.17
CA VAL A 177 -13.69 -67.48 -4.72
C VAL A 177 -12.44 -68.10 -4.11
N SER A 178 -11.76 -67.34 -3.26
CA SER A 178 -10.59 -67.77 -2.51
C SER A 178 -10.97 -67.95 -1.04
N SER A 179 -10.82 -69.16 -0.52
CA SER A 179 -10.98 -69.51 0.90
C SER A 179 -9.63 -69.57 1.64
N VAL A 180 -8.56 -69.02 1.05
CA VAL A 180 -7.22 -69.01 1.64
C VAL A 180 -7.29 -68.40 3.05
N GLY A 181 -7.16 -69.23 4.07
CA GLY A 181 -7.17 -68.81 5.48
C GLY A 181 -8.54 -68.63 6.15
N THR A 182 -9.67 -68.74 5.45
CA THR A 182 -11.03 -68.78 6.05
C THR A 182 -12.08 -69.33 5.09
N ASP A 183 -13.07 -70.05 5.63
CA ASP A 183 -14.28 -70.42 4.89
C ASP A 183 -15.19 -69.20 4.68
N LEU A 184 -15.80 -69.09 3.49
CA LEU A 184 -16.75 -68.04 3.10
C LEU A 184 -18.15 -68.66 2.96
N LEU A 185 -19.17 -67.98 3.50
CA LEU A 185 -20.55 -68.48 3.50
C LEU A 185 -21.50 -67.49 2.87
N PHE A 186 -22.40 -67.98 2.03
CA PHE A 186 -23.29 -67.16 1.23
C PHE A 186 -24.73 -67.29 1.71
N TRP A 187 -25.41 -66.16 1.87
CA TRP A 187 -26.83 -66.12 2.24
C TRP A 187 -27.68 -66.58 1.06
N ASP A 188 -28.51 -67.59 1.30
CA ASP A 188 -29.33 -68.23 0.28
C ASP A 188 -30.83 -67.94 0.42
N GLY A 189 -31.23 -67.34 1.54
CA GLY A 189 -32.64 -67.02 1.82
C GLY A 189 -33.50 -68.25 2.12
N ASP A 190 -34.79 -68.01 2.36
CA ASP A 190 -35.77 -69.03 2.75
C ASP A 190 -36.89 -69.24 1.71
N ALA A 191 -36.74 -68.67 0.52
CA ALA A 191 -37.74 -68.81 -0.53
C ALA A 191 -37.85 -70.27 -0.99
N ALA A 192 -39.06 -70.69 -1.33
CA ALA A 192 -39.33 -72.05 -1.74
C ALA A 192 -38.57 -72.37 -3.05
N GLY A 193 -37.60 -73.29 -2.98
CA GLY A 193 -36.79 -73.72 -4.11
C GLY A 193 -35.33 -73.28 -4.07
N ASN A 194 -34.92 -72.48 -3.09
CA ASN A 194 -33.52 -72.05 -2.95
C ASN A 194 -32.62 -73.21 -2.46
N ALA A 195 -33.16 -74.09 -1.61
CA ALA A 195 -32.38 -75.17 -1.02
C ALA A 195 -31.78 -76.16 -2.05
N ASN A 196 -30.44 -76.19 -2.13
CA ASN A 196 -29.62 -77.13 -2.93
C ASN A 196 -29.92 -77.07 -4.44
N ASN A 197 -30.00 -75.87 -5.01
CA ASN A 197 -30.39 -75.64 -6.40
C ASN A 197 -29.25 -75.18 -7.32
N ASP A 198 -28.01 -75.29 -6.87
CA ASP A 198 -26.79 -74.86 -7.58
C ASP A 198 -26.70 -73.34 -7.83
N LEU A 199 -27.50 -72.55 -7.11
CA LEU A 199 -27.49 -71.09 -7.14
C LEU A 199 -27.24 -70.54 -5.75
N VAL A 200 -26.70 -69.31 -5.71
CA VAL A 200 -26.72 -68.50 -4.50
C VAL A 200 -27.83 -67.47 -4.72
N ASP A 201 -28.96 -67.64 -4.05
CA ASP A 201 -30.19 -66.90 -4.40
C ASP A 201 -30.40 -65.60 -3.63
N GLY A 202 -29.94 -65.53 -2.37
CA GLY A 202 -30.23 -64.41 -1.48
C GLY A 202 -31.71 -64.25 -1.12
N GLY A 203 -32.14 -63.02 -0.86
CA GLY A 203 -33.52 -62.68 -0.52
C GLY A 203 -33.82 -62.68 0.99
N ASN A 204 -35.09 -62.86 1.35
CA ASN A 204 -35.55 -62.84 2.74
C ASN A 204 -35.20 -64.13 3.50
N GLY A 205 -35.21 -64.07 4.83
CA GLY A 205 -35.29 -65.28 5.67
C GLY A 205 -34.80 -65.09 7.10
N THR A 206 -34.96 -66.13 7.94
CA THR A 206 -34.49 -66.11 9.33
C THR A 206 -33.10 -66.74 9.46
N TRP A 207 -32.16 -66.04 10.07
CA TRP A 207 -30.83 -66.54 10.43
C TRP A 207 -30.82 -66.97 11.90
N THR A 208 -30.71 -68.27 12.12
CA THR A 208 -30.49 -68.87 13.44
C THR A 208 -29.23 -69.73 13.43
N ALA A 209 -28.76 -70.18 14.59
CA ALA A 209 -27.65 -71.14 14.68
C ALA A 209 -27.94 -72.49 13.98
N THR A 210 -29.20 -72.75 13.58
CA THR A 210 -29.65 -74.01 12.97
C THR A 210 -30.39 -73.84 11.63
N SER A 211 -30.67 -72.62 11.18
CA SER A 211 -31.41 -72.32 9.95
C SER A 211 -30.64 -72.78 8.71
N LEU A 212 -31.30 -73.46 7.77
CA LEU A 212 -30.68 -73.99 6.54
C LEU A 212 -30.66 -72.96 5.37
N ASN A 213 -30.35 -71.70 5.68
CA ASN A 213 -30.43 -70.57 4.74
C ASN A 213 -29.03 -70.05 4.32
N TRP A 214 -27.98 -70.83 4.58
CA TRP A 214 -26.61 -70.55 4.17
C TRP A 214 -26.13 -71.61 3.18
N THR A 215 -25.31 -71.23 2.22
CA THR A 215 -24.73 -72.14 1.23
C THR A 215 -23.24 -71.86 1.02
N THR A 216 -22.58 -72.77 0.31
CA THR A 216 -21.21 -72.56 -0.19
C THR A 216 -21.25 -71.70 -1.47
N SER A 217 -20.09 -71.30 -1.99
CA SER A 217 -20.00 -70.52 -3.24
C SER A 217 -20.72 -71.12 -4.45
N THR A 218 -21.00 -72.43 -4.42
CA THR A 218 -21.62 -73.19 -5.51
C THR A 218 -23.15 -73.27 -5.44
N GLY A 219 -23.79 -72.97 -4.30
CA GLY A 219 -25.24 -73.18 -4.16
C GLY A 219 -25.68 -74.63 -3.97
N LEU A 220 -24.78 -75.60 -4.17
CA LEU A 220 -25.11 -77.03 -4.22
C LEU A 220 -25.61 -77.60 -2.88
N VAL A 221 -25.18 -77.04 -1.75
CA VAL A 221 -25.54 -77.52 -0.41
C VAL A 221 -25.94 -76.36 0.49
N THR A 222 -27.22 -76.34 0.88
CA THR A 222 -27.74 -75.46 1.94
C THR A 222 -27.59 -76.07 3.33
N GLY A 223 -27.28 -75.22 4.31
CA GLY A 223 -26.97 -75.59 5.67
C GLY A 223 -27.06 -74.42 6.64
N ALA A 224 -26.77 -74.71 7.92
CA ALA A 224 -26.53 -73.69 8.92
C ALA A 224 -25.14 -73.08 8.73
N MET A 225 -24.96 -71.83 9.16
CA MET A 225 -23.67 -71.15 9.10
C MET A 225 -22.58 -71.95 9.83
N LYS A 226 -21.60 -72.46 9.09
CA LYS A 226 -20.44 -73.19 9.62
C LYS A 226 -19.19 -72.89 8.79
N PRO A 227 -18.09 -72.39 9.37
CA PRO A 227 -17.88 -72.15 10.81
C PRO A 227 -18.76 -71.02 11.38
N GLN A 228 -18.94 -71.04 12.70
CA GLN A 228 -19.64 -70.00 13.47
C GLN A 228 -18.76 -69.61 14.67
N PRO A 229 -18.16 -68.40 14.70
CA PRO A 229 -18.27 -67.31 13.72
C PRO A 229 -17.62 -67.65 12.37
N GLY A 230 -18.16 -67.05 11.29
CA GLY A 230 -17.61 -67.10 9.93
C GLY A 230 -17.83 -65.78 9.19
N PHE A 231 -17.31 -65.66 7.97
CA PHE A 231 -17.49 -64.46 7.14
C PHE A 231 -18.75 -64.59 6.28
N ALA A 232 -19.71 -63.69 6.50
CA ALA A 232 -21.02 -63.73 5.86
C ALA A 232 -21.06 -62.92 4.55
N ILE A 233 -21.52 -63.52 3.46
CA ILE A 233 -21.66 -62.86 2.15
C ILE A 233 -23.13 -62.83 1.75
N PHE A 234 -23.64 -61.63 1.51
CA PHE A 234 -24.98 -61.32 1.01
C PHE A 234 -24.83 -60.85 -0.44
N GLN A 235 -25.26 -61.64 -1.40
CA GLN A 235 -25.08 -61.38 -2.83
C GLN A 235 -26.34 -61.75 -3.61
N THR A 236 -26.43 -61.32 -4.87
CA THR A 236 -27.57 -61.52 -5.79
C THR A 236 -28.82 -60.71 -5.45
N LEU A 237 -29.82 -61.26 -4.75
CA LEU A 237 -31.08 -60.59 -4.45
C LEU A 237 -31.10 -60.03 -3.02
N GLY A 238 -31.26 -58.71 -2.87
CA GLY A 238 -31.47 -58.08 -1.57
C GLY A 238 -32.76 -58.52 -0.88
N GLY A 239 -32.78 -58.49 0.45
CA GLY A 239 -33.95 -58.83 1.26
C GLY A 239 -33.73 -58.63 2.76
N THR A 240 -34.77 -58.90 3.54
CA THR A 240 -34.73 -58.82 5.00
C THR A 240 -34.28 -60.15 5.62
N VAL A 241 -33.18 -60.09 6.37
CA VAL A 241 -32.60 -61.19 7.14
C VAL A 241 -32.93 -60.99 8.62
N ILE A 242 -33.75 -61.87 9.19
CA ILE A 242 -34.15 -61.81 10.60
C ILE A 242 -33.17 -62.63 11.44
N ALA A 243 -32.29 -61.98 12.19
CA ALA A 243 -31.44 -62.59 13.19
C ALA A 243 -32.29 -63.11 14.37
N ASP A 244 -32.17 -64.39 14.69
CA ASP A 244 -32.81 -65.03 15.84
C ASP A 244 -31.79 -65.89 16.59
N GLY A 245 -31.45 -65.42 17.79
CA GLY A 245 -30.44 -66.01 18.68
C GLY A 245 -31.02 -67.06 19.63
N SER A 246 -32.31 -67.40 19.53
CA SER A 246 -32.97 -68.35 20.44
C SER A 246 -32.36 -69.75 20.40
N ALA A 247 -31.77 -70.14 19.27
CA ALA A 247 -31.07 -71.42 19.07
C ALA A 247 -29.56 -71.36 19.38
N GLY A 248 -29.05 -70.21 19.83
CA GLY A 248 -27.63 -69.94 20.08
C GLY A 248 -27.25 -68.54 19.60
N ALA A 249 -26.31 -67.89 20.28
CA ALA A 249 -25.84 -66.56 19.92
C ALA A 249 -25.23 -66.55 18.51
N LEU A 250 -25.56 -65.52 17.73
CA LEU A 250 -25.01 -65.30 16.40
C LEU A 250 -23.70 -64.51 16.52
N ALA A 251 -22.70 -64.88 15.72
CA ALA A 251 -21.42 -64.19 15.65
C ALA A 251 -20.92 -64.16 14.20
N ILE A 252 -20.05 -63.20 13.87
CA ILE A 252 -19.39 -63.13 12.56
C ILE A 252 -17.94 -62.75 12.70
N THR A 253 -17.13 -63.16 11.73
CA THR A 253 -15.78 -62.61 11.56
C THR A 253 -15.80 -61.36 10.68
N GLY A 254 -16.73 -61.28 9.72
CA GLY A 254 -17.02 -60.10 8.90
C GLY A 254 -18.29 -60.28 8.07
N MET A 255 -18.67 -59.24 7.30
CA MET A 255 -19.80 -59.26 6.37
C MET A 255 -19.44 -58.62 5.02
N GLN A 256 -20.06 -59.08 3.94
CA GLN A 256 -20.04 -58.43 2.63
C GLN A 256 -21.45 -58.35 2.05
N PHE A 257 -21.83 -57.18 1.54
CA PHE A 257 -23.07 -56.93 0.82
C PHE A 257 -22.73 -56.59 -0.63
N ALA A 258 -22.72 -57.61 -1.49
CA ALA A 258 -22.43 -57.52 -2.92
C ALA A 258 -23.69 -57.35 -3.78
N ALA A 259 -24.82 -56.96 -3.17
CA ALA A 259 -26.03 -56.54 -3.85
C ALA A 259 -26.75 -55.45 -3.03
N ASP A 260 -27.59 -54.68 -3.71
CA ASP A 260 -28.39 -53.62 -3.09
C ASP A 260 -29.59 -54.16 -2.30
N GLY A 261 -29.99 -53.44 -1.25
CA GLY A 261 -31.30 -53.63 -0.60
C GLY A 261 -31.35 -54.64 0.55
N TYR A 262 -30.22 -55.14 1.04
CA TYR A 262 -30.20 -56.01 2.21
C TYR A 262 -30.52 -55.27 3.52
N ARG A 263 -31.31 -55.92 4.38
CA ARG A 263 -31.61 -55.43 5.73
C ARG A 263 -31.50 -56.57 6.76
N ILE A 264 -30.60 -56.46 7.72
CA ILE A 264 -30.48 -57.40 8.83
C ILE A 264 -31.18 -56.83 10.08
N GLU A 265 -32.11 -57.55 10.69
CA GLU A 265 -32.84 -57.09 11.88
C GLU A 265 -33.18 -58.24 12.84
N GLY A 266 -33.55 -57.94 14.09
CA GLY A 266 -33.85 -58.96 15.12
C GLY A 266 -32.82 -58.96 16.25
N ASP A 267 -32.45 -60.15 16.71
CA ASP A 267 -31.53 -60.36 17.83
C ASP A 267 -30.10 -59.87 17.53
N ALA A 268 -29.28 -59.82 18.59
CA ALA A 268 -27.91 -59.31 18.54
C ALA A 268 -26.94 -60.25 17.78
N ILE A 269 -25.96 -59.64 17.11
CA ILE A 269 -24.88 -60.34 16.38
C ILE A 269 -23.54 -59.89 16.97
N THR A 270 -22.67 -60.85 17.31
CA THR A 270 -21.35 -60.60 17.90
C THR A 270 -20.29 -60.42 16.83
N LEU A 271 -19.49 -59.34 16.91
CA LEU A 271 -18.31 -59.10 16.09
C LEU A 271 -17.08 -59.80 16.70
N ASP A 272 -16.64 -60.89 16.09
CA ASP A 272 -15.55 -61.76 16.55
C ASP A 272 -14.53 -62.03 15.42
N GLY A 273 -14.06 -60.95 14.79
CA GLY A 273 -13.10 -61.02 13.71
C GLY A 273 -11.67 -61.30 14.20
N ALA A 274 -10.92 -62.05 13.39
CA ALA A 274 -9.53 -62.37 13.68
C ALA A 274 -8.69 -61.09 13.79
N GLY A 275 -7.77 -61.03 14.75
CA GLY A 275 -6.96 -59.83 15.00
C GLY A 275 -7.72 -58.68 15.68
N GLY A 276 -8.97 -58.89 16.09
CA GLY A 276 -9.80 -57.88 16.75
C GLY A 276 -10.47 -56.91 15.77
N GLU A 277 -10.62 -57.28 14.50
CA GLU A 277 -11.24 -56.48 13.46
C GLU A 277 -12.30 -57.29 12.69
N SER A 278 -13.50 -56.74 12.57
CA SER A 278 -14.57 -57.27 11.73
C SER A 278 -14.85 -56.33 10.56
N ILE A 279 -14.51 -56.79 9.36
CA ILE A 279 -14.71 -56.01 8.13
C ILE A 279 -16.15 -56.14 7.66
N ILE A 280 -16.80 -55.01 7.35
CA ILE A 280 -18.10 -54.94 6.69
C ILE A 280 -17.93 -54.22 5.34
N ARG A 281 -18.20 -54.93 4.24
CA ARG A 281 -18.14 -54.41 2.86
C ARG A 281 -19.54 -54.13 2.35
N VAL A 282 -19.75 -52.98 1.72
CA VAL A 282 -20.97 -52.72 0.94
C VAL A 282 -20.56 -52.25 -0.44
N GLY A 283 -21.00 -52.99 -1.45
CA GLY A 283 -20.49 -52.89 -2.80
C GLY A 283 -19.97 -54.24 -3.29
N ASP A 284 -19.82 -54.33 -4.60
CA ASP A 284 -19.23 -55.46 -5.29
C ASP A 284 -17.93 -55.07 -6.01
N GLY A 285 -17.30 -53.96 -5.60
CA GLY A 285 -16.10 -53.41 -6.24
C GLY A 285 -16.31 -52.78 -7.62
N THR A 286 -17.54 -52.70 -8.15
CA THR A 286 -17.86 -52.03 -9.42
C THR A 286 -18.27 -50.56 -9.21
N VAL A 287 -18.26 -49.76 -10.29
CA VAL A 287 -18.79 -48.38 -10.26
C VAL A 287 -20.28 -48.36 -9.88
N ALA A 288 -21.07 -49.34 -10.35
CA ALA A 288 -22.48 -49.46 -9.98
C ALA A 288 -22.67 -49.83 -8.51
N GLY A 289 -21.76 -50.63 -7.95
CA GLY A 289 -21.73 -51.02 -6.54
C GLY A 289 -21.62 -49.86 -5.56
N ALA A 290 -21.13 -48.69 -5.99
CA ALA A 290 -21.17 -47.47 -5.19
C ALA A 290 -22.61 -47.02 -4.82
N GLY A 291 -23.60 -47.43 -5.62
CA GLY A 291 -25.02 -47.20 -5.35
C GLY A 291 -25.66 -48.18 -4.36
N TYR A 292 -24.97 -49.26 -3.99
CA TYR A 292 -25.54 -50.28 -3.11
C TYR A 292 -25.70 -49.75 -1.68
N THR A 293 -26.82 -50.12 -1.05
CA THR A 293 -27.14 -49.81 0.34
C THR A 293 -27.48 -51.09 1.08
N ALA A 294 -26.85 -51.30 2.24
CA ALA A 294 -27.18 -52.36 3.17
C ALA A 294 -27.50 -51.77 4.55
N THR A 295 -28.51 -52.31 5.22
CA THR A 295 -28.92 -51.87 6.57
C THR A 295 -28.70 -52.97 7.59
N ILE A 296 -28.08 -52.64 8.72
CA ILE A 296 -28.01 -53.49 9.91
C ILE A 296 -28.76 -52.78 11.04
N ALA A 297 -29.95 -53.30 11.33
CA ALA A 297 -30.81 -52.87 12.43
C ALA A 297 -30.66 -53.74 13.68
N SER A 298 -30.16 -54.97 13.55
CA SER A 298 -29.73 -55.78 14.69
C SER A 298 -28.64 -55.08 15.51
N VAL A 299 -28.62 -55.33 16.82
CA VAL A 299 -27.56 -54.82 17.70
C VAL A 299 -26.26 -55.57 17.45
N LEU A 300 -25.22 -54.85 17.05
CA LEU A 300 -23.86 -55.37 16.95
C LEU A 300 -23.15 -55.28 18.31
N THR A 301 -22.54 -56.39 18.74
CA THR A 301 -21.87 -56.56 20.04
C THR A 301 -20.45 -57.09 19.87
N GLY A 302 -19.68 -57.28 20.96
CA GLY A 302 -18.34 -57.89 20.91
C GLY A 302 -17.19 -56.89 21.05
N THR A 303 -15.95 -57.40 21.01
CA THR A 303 -14.74 -56.58 21.26
C THR A 303 -14.04 -56.12 19.98
N SER A 304 -14.38 -56.67 18.82
CA SER A 304 -13.75 -56.31 17.55
C SER A 304 -14.12 -54.89 17.12
N SER A 305 -13.21 -54.24 16.40
CA SER A 305 -13.51 -53.01 15.67
C SER A 305 -14.41 -53.31 14.48
N LEU A 306 -15.33 -52.41 14.14
CA LEU A 306 -16.10 -52.48 12.90
C LEU A 306 -15.37 -51.69 11.82
N THR A 307 -14.91 -52.34 10.75
CA THR A 307 -14.25 -51.68 9.62
C THR A 307 -15.13 -51.67 8.37
N LYS A 308 -15.71 -50.52 8.05
CA LYS A 308 -16.48 -50.29 6.81
C LYS A 308 -15.54 -50.06 5.64
N THR A 309 -15.70 -50.85 4.57
CA THR A 309 -14.93 -50.73 3.33
C THR A 309 -15.84 -50.79 2.09
N ASP A 310 -15.25 -50.61 0.91
CA ASP A 310 -15.92 -50.54 -0.39
C ASP A 310 -16.86 -49.31 -0.56
N ALA A 311 -17.26 -49.00 -1.79
CA ALA A 311 -17.83 -47.70 -2.17
C ALA A 311 -19.30 -47.48 -1.75
N GLY A 312 -20.05 -48.55 -1.43
CA GLY A 312 -21.47 -48.48 -1.09
C GLY A 312 -21.76 -47.93 0.31
N THR A 313 -23.05 -47.86 0.65
CA THR A 313 -23.57 -47.30 1.89
C THR A 313 -23.96 -48.38 2.90
N LEU A 314 -23.31 -48.39 4.07
CA LEU A 314 -23.77 -49.17 5.23
C LEU A 314 -24.61 -48.28 6.15
N VAL A 315 -25.86 -48.67 6.41
CA VAL A 315 -26.75 -48.02 7.38
C VAL A 315 -26.72 -48.83 8.67
N LEU A 316 -26.28 -48.23 9.77
CA LEU A 316 -26.40 -48.82 11.11
C LEU A 316 -27.55 -48.13 11.85
N SER A 317 -28.61 -48.88 12.16
CA SER A 317 -29.75 -48.36 12.93
C SER A 317 -29.93 -49.04 14.29
N GLY A 318 -29.20 -50.11 14.57
CA GLY A 318 -29.18 -50.76 15.89
C GLY A 318 -28.45 -49.93 16.94
N ALA A 319 -28.87 -50.05 18.21
CA ALA A 319 -28.16 -49.47 19.35
C ALA A 319 -26.96 -50.37 19.73
N ASN A 320 -25.86 -50.19 19.02
CA ASN A 320 -24.70 -51.08 19.06
C ASN A 320 -23.90 -50.96 20.36
N THR A 321 -23.32 -52.07 20.82
CA THR A 321 -22.58 -52.16 22.09
C THR A 321 -21.18 -52.78 21.94
N TYR A 322 -20.70 -52.96 20.71
CA TYR A 322 -19.31 -53.36 20.49
C TYR A 322 -18.32 -52.32 21.01
N THR A 323 -17.15 -52.78 21.46
CA THR A 323 -16.17 -51.93 22.17
C THR A 323 -14.92 -51.57 21.37
N GLY A 324 -14.67 -52.23 20.23
CA GLY A 324 -13.44 -52.04 19.44
C GLY A 324 -13.39 -50.75 18.60
N GLY A 325 -14.39 -49.88 18.68
CA GLY A 325 -14.49 -48.67 17.86
C GLY A 325 -14.92 -48.95 16.41
N THR A 326 -14.94 -47.90 15.59
CA THR A 326 -15.41 -47.95 14.20
C THR A 326 -14.38 -47.31 13.27
N THR A 327 -14.07 -47.97 12.16
CA THR A 327 -13.19 -47.47 11.09
C THR A 327 -13.96 -47.40 9.77
N VAL A 328 -13.83 -46.31 9.02
CA VAL A 328 -14.44 -46.12 7.69
C VAL A 328 -13.33 -45.88 6.67
N LEU A 329 -12.96 -46.92 5.92
CA LEU A 329 -11.93 -46.84 4.86
C LEU A 329 -12.51 -46.39 3.52
N GLY A 330 -13.82 -46.54 3.30
CA GLY A 330 -14.44 -46.22 2.02
C GLY A 330 -15.97 -46.25 2.03
N GLY A 331 -16.55 -45.59 1.02
CA GLY A 331 -17.99 -45.44 0.88
C GLY A 331 -18.61 -44.62 2.00
N VAL A 332 -19.88 -44.89 2.31
CA VAL A 332 -20.65 -44.15 3.33
C VAL A 332 -21.01 -45.08 4.49
N LEU A 333 -20.74 -44.65 5.71
CA LEU A 333 -21.37 -45.17 6.93
C LEU A 333 -22.46 -44.19 7.36
N SER A 334 -23.72 -44.63 7.31
CA SER A 334 -24.89 -43.81 7.65
C SER A 334 -25.45 -44.19 9.01
N VAL A 335 -25.64 -43.20 9.88
CA VAL A 335 -26.13 -43.36 11.27
C VAL A 335 -27.15 -42.30 11.64
N SER A 336 -27.97 -42.58 12.65
CA SER A 336 -28.98 -41.64 13.17
C SER A 336 -28.79 -41.30 14.65
N ALA A 337 -27.92 -42.02 15.36
CA ALA A 337 -27.59 -41.79 16.76
C ALA A 337 -26.14 -42.20 17.05
N ASP A 338 -25.51 -41.60 18.06
CA ASP A 338 -24.12 -41.91 18.44
C ASP A 338 -23.90 -43.39 18.80
N ASN A 339 -24.88 -44.03 19.48
CA ASN A 339 -24.80 -45.44 19.83
C ASN A 339 -24.93 -46.39 18.62
N ASN A 340 -25.24 -45.90 17.41
CA ASN A 340 -25.08 -46.71 16.19
C ASN A 340 -23.59 -47.01 15.91
N LEU A 341 -22.65 -46.29 16.51
CA LEU A 341 -21.20 -46.47 16.34
C LEU A 341 -20.53 -47.33 17.43
N GLY A 342 -21.33 -48.02 18.26
CA GLY A 342 -20.86 -48.84 19.38
C GLY A 342 -20.88 -48.10 20.71
N VAL A 343 -20.11 -48.55 21.71
CA VAL A 343 -20.02 -47.85 23.02
C VAL A 343 -19.30 -46.52 22.89
N ALA A 344 -19.69 -45.49 23.64
CA ALA A 344 -19.13 -44.13 23.54
C ALA A 344 -17.60 -44.02 23.69
N ALA A 345 -16.95 -44.97 24.38
CA ALA A 345 -15.50 -45.02 24.53
C ALA A 345 -14.76 -45.57 23.30
N GLY A 346 -15.46 -46.17 22.33
CA GLY A 346 -14.90 -46.62 21.07
C GLY A 346 -14.67 -45.44 20.12
N GLY A 347 -13.43 -45.21 19.71
CA GLY A 347 -13.07 -44.14 18.77
C GLY A 347 -13.65 -44.35 17.36
N LEU A 348 -13.60 -43.30 16.56
CA LEU A 348 -13.96 -43.30 15.14
C LEU A 348 -12.72 -42.99 14.29
N THR A 349 -12.38 -43.86 13.35
CA THR A 349 -11.31 -43.60 12.37
C THR A 349 -11.89 -43.40 10.98
N LEU A 350 -11.57 -42.29 10.32
CA LEU A 350 -11.87 -42.06 8.91
C LEU A 350 -10.59 -42.16 8.08
N SER A 351 -10.62 -42.98 7.04
CA SER A 351 -9.50 -43.20 6.13
C SER A 351 -9.94 -43.14 4.67
N GLY A 352 -10.41 -41.96 4.27
CA GLY A 352 -10.98 -41.69 2.94
C GLY A 352 -12.49 -41.93 2.85
N GLY A 353 -13.09 -42.57 3.87
CA GLY A 353 -14.53 -42.80 3.94
C GLY A 353 -15.36 -41.63 4.48
N THR A 354 -16.68 -41.77 4.37
CA THR A 354 -17.67 -40.76 4.79
C THR A 354 -18.52 -41.26 5.97
N LEU A 355 -18.62 -40.47 7.03
CA LEU A 355 -19.69 -40.61 8.03
C LEU A 355 -20.87 -39.70 7.64
N ARG A 356 -22.05 -40.29 7.45
CA ARG A 356 -23.30 -39.57 7.22
C ARG A 356 -24.18 -39.65 8.47
N ASN A 357 -24.57 -38.51 9.04
CA ASN A 357 -25.61 -38.49 10.07
C ASN A 357 -26.94 -38.01 9.50
N THR A 358 -28.00 -38.79 9.68
CA THR A 358 -29.35 -38.50 9.15
C THR A 358 -30.30 -37.90 10.18
N ALA A 359 -29.90 -37.88 11.46
CA ALA A 359 -30.59 -37.20 12.54
C ALA A 359 -29.57 -36.48 13.42
N ALA A 360 -30.04 -35.51 14.20
CA ALA A 360 -29.17 -34.67 15.01
C ALA A 360 -28.74 -35.39 16.30
N PHE A 361 -27.44 -35.36 16.60
CA PHE A 361 -26.89 -35.88 17.86
C PHE A 361 -25.51 -35.28 18.19
N SER A 362 -25.05 -35.51 19.41
CA SER A 362 -23.70 -35.17 19.87
C SER A 362 -22.88 -36.43 20.12
N SER A 363 -21.58 -36.37 19.83
CA SER A 363 -20.62 -37.43 20.11
C SER A 363 -19.38 -36.89 20.84
N ALA A 364 -18.99 -37.58 21.91
CA ALA A 364 -17.76 -37.30 22.66
C ALA A 364 -16.60 -38.22 22.26
N ARG A 365 -16.75 -38.98 21.18
CA ARG A 365 -15.72 -39.90 20.67
C ARG A 365 -14.55 -39.13 20.11
N ASP A 366 -13.35 -39.62 20.37
CA ASP A 366 -12.18 -39.18 19.63
C ASP A 366 -12.28 -39.67 18.18
N VAL A 367 -11.90 -38.79 17.25
CA VAL A 367 -11.87 -39.06 15.83
C VAL A 367 -10.43 -39.03 15.33
N THR A 368 -10.04 -40.01 14.51
CA THR A 368 -8.75 -40.02 13.81
C THR A 368 -8.96 -39.92 12.30
N LEU A 369 -8.39 -38.88 11.68
CA LEU A 369 -8.29 -38.71 10.23
C LEU A 369 -6.94 -39.26 9.77
N SER A 370 -6.93 -40.42 9.13
CA SER A 370 -5.70 -40.97 8.53
C SER A 370 -5.18 -40.08 7.40
N SER A 371 -4.03 -40.39 6.81
CA SER A 371 -3.49 -39.61 5.67
C SER A 371 -4.46 -39.42 4.49
N ALA A 372 -5.41 -40.33 4.28
CA ALA A 372 -6.45 -40.21 3.26
C ALA A 372 -7.57 -39.20 3.60
N GLY A 373 -7.58 -38.64 4.82
CA GLY A 373 -8.62 -37.73 5.30
C GLY A 373 -9.92 -38.43 5.69
N GLY A 374 -10.97 -37.64 5.87
CA GLY A 374 -12.32 -38.14 6.16
C GLY A 374 -13.40 -37.12 5.87
N THR A 375 -14.60 -37.60 5.52
CA THR A 375 -15.74 -36.74 5.21
C THR A 375 -16.85 -36.90 6.23
N PHE A 376 -17.40 -35.78 6.69
CA PHE A 376 -18.66 -35.69 7.43
C PHE A 376 -19.74 -35.17 6.50
N ASP A 377 -20.71 -36.01 6.17
CA ASP A 377 -21.91 -35.67 5.40
C ASP A 377 -23.09 -35.43 6.36
N THR A 378 -23.23 -34.18 6.78
CA THR A 378 -24.25 -33.81 7.77
C THR A 378 -25.58 -33.54 7.09
N VAL A 379 -26.45 -34.54 7.01
CA VAL A 379 -27.84 -34.35 6.57
C VAL A 379 -28.66 -33.67 7.68
N ALA A 380 -28.28 -33.88 8.94
CA ALA A 380 -28.77 -33.17 10.12
C ALA A 380 -27.58 -32.66 10.96
N ASP A 381 -27.83 -31.86 12.00
CA ASP A 381 -26.74 -31.27 12.81
C ASP A 381 -25.94 -32.32 13.60
N LEU A 382 -24.63 -32.17 13.64
CA LEU A 382 -23.71 -33.06 14.36
C LEU A 382 -22.76 -32.25 15.23
N THR A 383 -22.74 -32.52 16.53
CA THR A 383 -21.75 -31.93 17.45
C THR A 383 -20.70 -32.95 17.84
N LEU A 384 -19.42 -32.64 17.61
CA LEU A 384 -18.28 -33.44 18.03
C LEU A 384 -17.51 -32.72 19.13
N SER A 385 -17.51 -33.30 20.33
CA SER A 385 -16.79 -32.77 21.48
C SER A 385 -15.51 -33.52 21.82
N GLY A 386 -15.29 -34.70 21.24
CA GLY A 386 -14.02 -35.43 21.32
C GLY A 386 -12.96 -34.81 20.40
N ALA A 387 -11.68 -35.17 20.61
CA ALA A 387 -10.59 -34.61 19.83
C ALA A 387 -10.52 -35.23 18.42
N ILE A 388 -10.32 -34.41 17.39
CA ILE A 388 -10.01 -34.85 16.03
C ILE A 388 -8.50 -34.77 15.81
N SER A 389 -7.87 -35.89 15.47
CA SER A 389 -6.42 -36.05 15.34
C SER A 389 -6.03 -36.75 14.03
N GLY A 390 -4.73 -36.91 13.77
CA GLY A 390 -4.21 -37.65 12.62
C GLY A 390 -3.63 -36.76 11.51
N ALA A 391 -3.13 -37.34 10.42
CA ALA A 391 -2.44 -36.59 9.36
C ALA A 391 -3.40 -36.04 8.28
N GLY A 392 -4.65 -36.49 8.26
CA GLY A 392 -5.60 -36.24 7.18
C GLY A 392 -6.27 -34.88 7.20
N SER A 393 -6.91 -34.58 6.06
CA SER A 393 -7.81 -33.43 5.90
C SER A 393 -9.22 -33.74 6.37
N LEU A 394 -9.92 -32.74 6.88
CA LEU A 394 -11.34 -32.80 7.26
C LEU A 394 -12.18 -32.27 6.10
N ALA A 395 -13.16 -33.04 5.64
CA ALA A 395 -14.16 -32.58 4.69
C ALA A 395 -15.55 -32.54 5.32
N LYS A 396 -16.29 -31.47 5.08
CA LYS A 396 -17.67 -31.24 5.50
C LYS A 396 -18.56 -31.05 4.28
N THR A 397 -19.59 -31.88 4.17
CA THR A 397 -20.66 -31.79 3.17
C THR A 397 -22.03 -31.93 3.84
N GLY A 398 -23.10 -31.93 3.05
CA GLY A 398 -24.48 -31.95 3.55
C GLY A 398 -24.94 -30.60 4.11
N ALA A 399 -26.25 -30.41 4.19
CA ALA A 399 -26.86 -29.11 4.51
C ALA A 399 -26.83 -28.75 6.01
N GLY A 400 -26.66 -29.73 6.90
CA GLY A 400 -26.63 -29.52 8.35
C GLY A 400 -25.36 -28.83 8.86
N THR A 401 -25.35 -28.55 10.16
CA THR A 401 -24.24 -27.95 10.89
C THR A 401 -23.33 -29.03 11.47
N LEU A 402 -22.02 -28.91 11.24
CA LEU A 402 -21.00 -29.64 12.00
C LEU A 402 -20.42 -28.70 13.04
N THR A 403 -20.61 -28.99 14.32
CA THR A 403 -20.07 -28.20 15.43
C THR A 403 -18.90 -28.94 16.09
N LEU A 404 -17.72 -28.33 16.08
CA LEU A 404 -16.51 -28.85 16.70
C LEU A 404 -16.24 -28.09 18.00
N THR A 405 -16.36 -28.76 19.14
CA THR A 405 -16.09 -28.13 20.45
C THR A 405 -14.84 -28.68 21.14
N GLY A 406 -14.26 -29.76 20.62
CA GLY A 406 -13.00 -30.34 21.10
C GLY A 406 -11.78 -29.65 20.49
N THR A 407 -10.66 -29.61 21.22
CA THR A 407 -9.37 -29.15 20.67
C THR A 407 -8.83 -30.19 19.68
N ASN A 408 -8.52 -29.74 18.47
CA ASN A 408 -8.18 -30.62 17.36
C ASN A 408 -6.71 -30.47 16.92
N SER A 409 -6.15 -31.57 16.40
CA SER A 409 -4.73 -31.71 16.04
C SER A 409 -4.51 -32.39 14.68
N TYR A 410 -5.55 -32.53 13.86
CA TYR A 410 -5.38 -33.07 12.52
C TYR A 410 -4.47 -32.20 11.66
N GLY A 411 -3.60 -32.84 10.88
CA GLY A 411 -2.51 -32.19 10.14
C GLY A 411 -2.87 -31.69 8.74
N GLY A 412 -4.01 -32.14 8.18
CA GLY A 412 -4.47 -31.71 6.87
C GLY A 412 -5.33 -30.45 6.89
N ASN A 413 -5.86 -30.10 5.72
CA ASN A 413 -6.69 -28.92 5.51
C ASN A 413 -8.15 -29.18 5.85
N THR A 414 -8.94 -28.11 5.91
CA THR A 414 -10.39 -28.16 6.12
C THR A 414 -11.11 -27.78 4.82
N LEU A 415 -12.00 -28.64 4.34
CA LEU A 415 -12.84 -28.37 3.17
C LEU A 415 -14.31 -28.35 3.59
N VAL A 416 -14.98 -27.22 3.41
CA VAL A 416 -16.42 -27.06 3.63
C VAL A 416 -17.11 -26.88 2.28
N SER A 417 -17.73 -27.95 1.79
CA SER A 417 -18.41 -27.95 0.47
C SER A 417 -19.87 -27.48 0.56
N ALA A 418 -20.53 -27.69 1.71
CA ALA A 418 -21.93 -27.30 1.94
C ALA A 418 -22.26 -27.24 3.44
N GLY A 419 -23.36 -26.56 3.76
CA GLY A 419 -23.85 -26.38 5.13
C GLY A 419 -22.93 -25.49 5.97
N THR A 420 -22.96 -25.68 7.28
CA THR A 420 -22.21 -24.85 8.23
C THR A 420 -21.20 -25.67 9.00
N LEU A 421 -19.96 -25.17 9.12
CA LEU A 421 -18.97 -25.63 10.08
C LEU A 421 -18.86 -24.58 11.20
N VAL A 422 -19.04 -25.00 12.45
CA VAL A 422 -18.87 -24.14 13.63
C VAL A 422 -17.71 -24.68 14.46
N GLY A 423 -16.81 -23.81 14.88
CA GLY A 423 -15.70 -24.12 15.77
C GLY A 423 -14.97 -22.85 16.16
N ASP A 424 -13.74 -22.98 16.63
CA ASP A 424 -12.85 -21.90 17.01
C ASP A 424 -11.44 -22.17 16.43
N ALA A 425 -10.48 -21.27 16.69
CA ALA A 425 -9.12 -21.43 16.19
C ALA A 425 -8.37 -22.66 16.78
N THR A 426 -8.91 -23.32 17.80
CA THR A 426 -8.33 -24.55 18.40
C THR A 426 -8.93 -25.83 17.81
N SER A 427 -10.11 -25.75 17.20
CA SER A 427 -10.86 -26.88 16.67
C SER A 427 -10.86 -26.91 15.13
N ILE A 428 -10.74 -25.76 14.47
CA ILE A 428 -10.57 -25.67 13.00
C ILE A 428 -9.08 -25.53 12.69
N ARG A 429 -8.55 -26.34 11.75
CA ARG A 429 -7.11 -26.45 11.45
C ARG A 429 -6.83 -26.44 9.95
N GLY A 430 -5.57 -26.14 9.60
CA GLY A 430 -5.06 -26.12 8.22
C GLY A 430 -5.65 -24.98 7.39
N ASP A 431 -5.40 -25.00 6.08
CA ASP A 431 -6.06 -24.06 5.17
C ASP A 431 -7.54 -24.43 5.01
N ILE A 432 -8.38 -23.44 4.76
CA ILE A 432 -9.83 -23.61 4.58
C ILE A 432 -10.20 -23.37 3.12
N GLY A 433 -10.72 -24.41 2.47
CA GLY A 433 -11.53 -24.27 1.25
C GLY A 433 -12.99 -24.19 1.64
N ASN A 434 -13.68 -23.08 1.37
CA ASN A 434 -15.05 -22.86 1.80
C ASN A 434 -15.99 -22.52 0.62
N SER A 435 -17.04 -23.32 0.46
CA SER A 435 -18.20 -23.09 -0.41
C SER A 435 -19.52 -23.10 0.37
N GLY A 436 -19.47 -23.28 1.70
CA GLY A 436 -20.60 -23.19 2.62
C GLY A 436 -20.45 -22.01 3.57
N THR A 437 -20.72 -22.24 4.86
CA THR A 437 -20.51 -21.26 5.93
C THR A 437 -19.50 -21.80 6.95
N VAL A 438 -18.51 -20.99 7.32
CA VAL A 438 -17.60 -21.29 8.43
C VAL A 438 -17.77 -20.25 9.51
N VAL A 439 -18.09 -20.68 10.73
CA VAL A 439 -18.25 -19.83 11.91
C VAL A 439 -17.11 -20.11 12.87
N PHE A 440 -16.29 -19.08 13.13
CA PHE A 440 -15.39 -19.03 14.28
C PHE A 440 -16.15 -18.48 15.49
N ASP A 441 -16.74 -19.35 16.31
CA ASP A 441 -17.31 -19.04 17.62
C ASP A 441 -16.19 -18.96 18.66
N GLN A 442 -15.55 -17.78 18.71
CA GLN A 442 -14.30 -17.56 19.42
C GLN A 442 -14.57 -16.91 20.78
N ALA A 443 -14.56 -17.69 21.86
CA ALA A 443 -14.84 -17.21 23.21
C ALA A 443 -13.70 -16.38 23.84
N ALA A 444 -12.45 -16.66 23.46
CA ALA A 444 -11.23 -16.00 23.96
C ALA A 444 -10.27 -15.69 22.80
N ASP A 445 -9.35 -14.75 22.97
CA ASP A 445 -8.47 -14.32 21.88
C ASP A 445 -7.60 -15.46 21.32
N ALA A 446 -7.52 -15.57 20.00
CA ALA A 446 -6.71 -16.59 19.33
C ALA A 446 -6.28 -16.15 17.92
N SER A 447 -5.28 -16.83 17.35
CA SER A 447 -4.83 -16.61 15.97
C SER A 447 -5.08 -17.83 15.10
N PHE A 448 -5.48 -17.58 13.86
CA PHE A 448 -5.64 -18.59 12.82
C PHE A 448 -4.71 -18.31 11.64
N ALA A 449 -3.88 -19.29 11.31
CA ALA A 449 -2.77 -19.12 10.36
C ALA A 449 -3.03 -19.72 8.96
N GLY A 450 -4.10 -20.51 8.80
CA GLY A 450 -4.42 -21.12 7.50
C GLY A 450 -4.95 -20.09 6.50
N ASP A 451 -4.67 -20.31 5.22
CA ASP A 451 -5.26 -19.54 4.13
C ASP A 451 -6.74 -19.93 3.95
N ILE A 452 -7.59 -18.95 3.64
CA ILE A 452 -9.04 -19.09 3.52
C ILE A 452 -9.43 -18.68 2.10
N SER A 453 -9.99 -19.65 1.36
CA SER A 453 -10.30 -19.53 -0.07
C SER A 453 -11.66 -20.14 -0.39
N GLY A 454 -12.19 -19.83 -1.59
CA GLY A 454 -13.42 -20.40 -2.12
C GLY A 454 -14.46 -19.36 -2.45
N THR A 455 -15.74 -19.66 -2.21
CA THR A 455 -16.89 -18.79 -2.50
C THR A 455 -17.92 -18.74 -1.37
N GLY A 456 -17.61 -19.35 -0.23
CA GLY A 456 -18.51 -19.42 0.92
C GLY A 456 -18.49 -18.16 1.79
N ALA A 457 -19.30 -18.16 2.84
CA ALA A 457 -19.36 -17.09 3.82
C ALA A 457 -18.51 -17.41 5.06
N MET A 458 -17.81 -16.41 5.58
CA MET A 458 -17.08 -16.50 6.85
C MET A 458 -17.82 -15.71 7.92
N MET A 459 -17.85 -16.23 9.14
CA MET A 459 -18.48 -15.58 10.27
C MET A 459 -17.59 -15.64 11.50
N LYS A 460 -17.48 -14.52 12.20
CA LYS A 460 -16.82 -14.40 13.50
C LYS A 460 -17.89 -14.14 14.56
N ASP A 461 -17.99 -15.04 15.54
CA ASP A 461 -18.86 -14.94 16.70
C ASP A 461 -18.07 -15.13 18.01
N GLY A 462 -18.70 -14.97 19.16
CA GLY A 462 -18.06 -15.05 20.47
C GLY A 462 -17.27 -13.79 20.86
N ALA A 463 -17.03 -13.60 22.15
CA ALA A 463 -16.50 -12.36 22.71
C ALA A 463 -15.00 -12.11 22.43
N GLY A 464 -14.23 -13.15 22.10
CA GLY A 464 -12.79 -13.05 21.86
C GLY A 464 -12.44 -12.41 20.52
N VAL A 465 -11.17 -12.05 20.37
CA VAL A 465 -10.57 -11.57 19.12
C VAL A 465 -10.02 -12.73 18.30
N LEU A 466 -10.37 -12.81 17.02
CA LEU A 466 -9.73 -13.70 16.06
C LEU A 466 -8.72 -12.92 15.22
N THR A 467 -7.46 -13.28 15.31
CA THR A 467 -6.40 -12.71 14.45
C THR A 467 -6.09 -13.64 13.29
N LEU A 468 -6.27 -13.14 12.06
CA LEU A 468 -5.91 -13.86 10.84
C LEU A 468 -4.47 -13.51 10.43
N SER A 469 -3.59 -14.51 10.48
CA SER A 469 -2.22 -14.40 9.95
C SER A 469 -2.07 -15.05 8.57
N GLY A 470 -3.01 -15.91 8.16
CA GLY A 470 -3.15 -16.38 6.78
C GLY A 470 -3.95 -15.42 5.90
N THR A 471 -3.99 -15.70 4.60
CA THR A 471 -4.75 -14.94 3.60
C THR A 471 -6.24 -15.26 3.70
N SER A 472 -7.11 -14.27 3.55
CA SER A 472 -8.56 -14.47 3.43
C SER A 472 -9.13 -13.56 2.35
N LEU A 473 -9.66 -14.15 1.29
CA LEU A 473 -10.31 -13.42 0.18
C LEU A 473 -11.84 -13.49 0.21
N LEU A 474 -12.41 -14.18 1.19
CA LEU A 474 -13.85 -14.32 1.36
C LEU A 474 -14.45 -13.19 2.20
N ASP A 475 -15.76 -12.97 2.03
CA ASP A 475 -16.54 -12.02 2.81
C ASP A 475 -16.75 -12.51 4.24
N TRP A 476 -16.69 -11.58 5.19
CA TRP A 476 -16.85 -11.84 6.62
C TRP A 476 -18.04 -11.10 7.22
N THR A 477 -18.79 -11.79 8.08
CA THR A 477 -19.69 -11.16 9.05
C THR A 477 -19.12 -11.29 10.44
N VAL A 478 -18.87 -10.17 11.13
CA VAL A 478 -18.38 -10.14 12.51
C VAL A 478 -19.55 -9.84 13.44
N ASN A 479 -20.17 -10.85 14.03
CA ASN A 479 -21.33 -10.68 14.90
C ASN A 479 -20.95 -10.21 16.31
N GLN A 480 -19.86 -10.73 16.87
CA GLN A 480 -19.39 -10.44 18.23
C GLN A 480 -17.85 -10.45 18.30
N GLY A 481 -17.31 -9.76 19.31
CA GLY A 481 -15.87 -9.71 19.58
C GLY A 481 -15.11 -8.90 18.53
N GLY A 482 -13.90 -9.35 18.18
CA GLY A 482 -13.04 -8.68 17.20
C GLY A 482 -12.53 -9.62 16.10
N LEU A 483 -12.34 -9.08 14.90
CA LEU A 483 -11.55 -9.69 13.84
C LEU A 483 -10.34 -8.79 13.56
N VAL A 484 -9.14 -9.35 13.53
CA VAL A 484 -7.90 -8.62 13.25
C VAL A 484 -7.21 -9.22 12.04
N SER A 485 -6.80 -8.39 11.08
CA SER A 485 -5.95 -8.80 9.96
C SER A 485 -5.09 -7.63 9.45
N ALA A 486 -4.49 -7.76 8.27
CA ALA A 486 -3.85 -6.68 7.55
C ALA A 486 -4.27 -6.74 6.06
N ALA A 487 -4.34 -5.58 5.40
CA ALA A 487 -4.95 -5.47 4.08
C ALA A 487 -4.18 -6.21 2.97
N GLU A 488 -2.89 -6.48 3.12
CA GLU A 488 -2.13 -7.27 2.14
C GLU A 488 -2.56 -8.74 2.07
N ARG A 489 -3.31 -9.22 3.06
CA ARG A 489 -3.78 -10.61 3.15
C ARG A 489 -5.29 -10.74 3.33
N PHE A 490 -6.04 -9.64 3.30
CA PHE A 490 -7.48 -9.66 3.52
C PHE A 490 -8.20 -8.86 2.42
N GLY A 491 -9.08 -9.53 1.67
CA GLY A 491 -9.66 -8.96 0.45
C GLY A 491 -11.18 -8.94 0.32
N GLY A 492 -11.91 -9.70 1.15
CA GLY A 492 -13.38 -9.77 1.06
C GLY A 492 -14.09 -8.64 1.79
N ASP A 493 -15.38 -8.48 1.57
CA ASP A 493 -16.23 -7.50 2.25
C ASP A 493 -16.39 -7.85 3.73
N VAL A 494 -16.63 -6.85 4.59
CA VAL A 494 -16.85 -7.06 6.04
C VAL A 494 -18.11 -6.36 6.52
N ALA A 495 -19.06 -7.16 7.04
CA ALA A 495 -20.21 -6.67 7.79
C ALA A 495 -19.91 -6.75 9.30
N ILE A 496 -19.81 -5.59 9.96
CA ILE A 496 -19.45 -5.49 11.39
C ILE A 496 -20.74 -5.28 12.21
N GLY A 497 -21.09 -6.27 13.02
CA GLY A 497 -22.23 -6.24 13.93
C GLY A 497 -22.08 -5.19 15.03
N ALA A 498 -23.21 -4.74 15.59
CA ALA A 498 -23.22 -3.75 16.66
C ALA A 498 -22.46 -4.28 17.89
N GLY A 499 -21.49 -3.50 18.39
CA GLY A 499 -20.63 -3.91 19.51
C GLY A 499 -19.47 -4.83 19.14
N ALA A 500 -19.37 -5.27 17.88
CA ALA A 500 -18.21 -5.98 17.36
C ALA A 500 -17.18 -5.01 16.75
N SER A 501 -15.98 -5.53 16.45
CA SER A 501 -14.92 -4.75 15.83
C SER A 501 -14.21 -5.48 14.69
N PHE A 502 -13.73 -4.73 13.71
CA PHE A 502 -12.78 -5.19 12.70
C PHE A 502 -11.57 -4.26 12.71
N THR A 503 -10.38 -4.82 12.85
CA THR A 503 -9.13 -4.07 12.95
C THR A 503 -8.19 -4.47 11.82
N PHE A 504 -7.69 -3.47 11.10
CA PHE A 504 -6.46 -3.62 10.34
C PHE A 504 -5.27 -3.19 11.17
N ASP A 505 -4.48 -4.16 11.65
CA ASP A 505 -3.16 -3.91 12.27
C ASP A 505 -2.11 -3.80 11.15
N GLN A 506 -2.03 -2.60 10.59
CA GLN A 506 -1.36 -2.35 9.34
C GLN A 506 0.08 -1.87 9.57
N VAL A 507 1.05 -2.77 9.50
CA VAL A 507 2.48 -2.43 9.68
C VAL A 507 3.09 -1.84 8.40
N ALA A 508 2.78 -2.41 7.24
CA ALA A 508 3.25 -1.94 5.93
C ALA A 508 2.10 -1.27 5.16
N SER A 509 2.37 -0.35 4.23
CA SER A 509 1.28 0.27 3.48
C SER A 509 0.60 -0.70 2.50
N ALA A 510 -0.72 -0.70 2.45
CA ALA A 510 -1.52 -1.57 1.58
C ALA A 510 -2.87 -0.92 1.21
N SER A 511 -3.50 -1.45 0.16
CA SER A 511 -4.83 -1.07 -0.27
C SER A 511 -5.82 -2.19 0.02
N TYR A 512 -6.95 -1.84 0.60
CA TYR A 512 -8.06 -2.75 0.87
C TYR A 512 -9.16 -2.51 -0.16
N ALA A 513 -9.50 -3.56 -0.90
CA ALA A 513 -10.46 -3.54 -1.99
C ALA A 513 -11.83 -4.13 -1.63
N GLY A 514 -12.03 -4.57 -0.39
CA GLY A 514 -13.36 -4.93 0.12
C GLY A 514 -14.11 -3.71 0.64
N VAL A 515 -15.41 -3.89 0.90
CA VAL A 515 -16.30 -2.87 1.45
C VAL A 515 -16.62 -3.16 2.91
N LEU A 516 -16.69 -2.11 3.72
CA LEU A 516 -17.16 -2.16 5.10
C LEU A 516 -18.66 -1.87 5.16
N SER A 517 -19.38 -2.59 6.02
CA SER A 517 -20.79 -2.36 6.29
C SER A 517 -21.14 -2.68 7.76
N GLY A 518 -22.34 -2.28 8.19
CA GLY A 518 -22.81 -2.54 9.56
C GLY A 518 -22.48 -1.43 10.55
N ALA A 519 -22.78 -1.67 11.83
CA ALA A 519 -22.83 -0.65 12.88
C ALA A 519 -21.78 -0.85 13.99
N GLY A 520 -20.86 -1.81 13.85
CA GLY A 520 -19.75 -2.02 14.79
C GLY A 520 -18.62 -1.00 14.63
N THR A 521 -17.45 -1.31 15.16
CA THR A 521 -16.28 -0.41 15.10
C THR A 521 -15.26 -0.90 14.09
N PHE A 522 -14.88 -0.04 13.15
CA PHE A 522 -13.72 -0.25 12.31
C PHE A 522 -12.50 0.44 12.93
N ILE A 523 -11.37 -0.27 13.01
CA ILE A 523 -10.14 0.24 13.62
C ILE A 523 -8.99 0.13 12.63
N LYS A 524 -8.35 1.25 12.33
CA LYS A 524 -7.05 1.30 11.67
C LYS A 524 -5.97 1.44 12.74
N ASP A 525 -5.12 0.43 12.88
CA ASP A 525 -3.96 0.42 13.76
C ASP A 525 -2.66 0.15 12.96
N GLY A 526 -1.51 0.19 13.62
CA GLY A 526 -0.19 -0.01 13.02
C GLY A 526 0.29 1.20 12.19
N GLN A 527 1.60 1.26 11.94
CA GLN A 527 2.26 2.46 11.39
C GLN A 527 2.06 2.70 9.89
N GLY A 528 1.64 1.69 9.13
CA GLY A 528 1.48 1.76 7.68
C GLY A 528 0.25 2.57 7.23
N THR A 529 0.21 2.91 5.95
CA THR A 529 -0.97 3.51 5.31
C THR A 529 -1.95 2.42 4.87
N LEU A 530 -3.21 2.51 5.30
CA LEU A 530 -4.30 1.73 4.73
C LEU A 530 -5.09 2.60 3.77
N LEU A 531 -5.12 2.26 2.48
CA LEU A 531 -5.96 2.91 1.49
C LEU A 531 -7.28 2.14 1.33
N LEU A 532 -8.41 2.73 1.74
CA LEU A 532 -9.75 2.20 1.45
C LEU A 532 -10.08 2.51 -0.02
N ALA A 533 -10.02 1.50 -0.88
CA ALA A 533 -10.07 1.70 -2.33
C ALA A 533 -11.49 1.94 -2.88
N LEU A 534 -12.53 1.53 -2.14
CA LEU A 534 -13.91 1.53 -2.60
C LEU A 534 -14.85 2.34 -1.68
N ASP A 535 -16.09 2.53 -2.16
CA ASP A 535 -17.19 3.20 -1.45
C ASP A 535 -17.66 2.35 -0.24
N ASN A 536 -17.65 2.96 0.96
CA ASN A 536 -18.06 2.33 2.22
C ASN A 536 -19.36 2.93 2.79
N SER A 537 -20.21 3.54 1.97
CA SER A 537 -21.46 4.20 2.40
C SER A 537 -22.43 3.28 3.16
N GLY A 538 -22.30 1.96 3.03
CA GLY A 538 -23.04 0.97 3.82
C GLY A 538 -22.58 0.82 5.28
N PHE A 539 -21.44 1.40 5.66
CA PHE A 539 -20.92 1.38 7.04
C PHE A 539 -21.53 2.52 7.85
N THR A 540 -22.19 2.20 8.96
CA THR A 540 -22.81 3.18 9.88
C THR A 540 -22.13 3.19 11.25
N GLY A 541 -21.10 2.38 11.42
CA GLY A 541 -20.35 2.23 12.64
C GLY A 541 -19.34 3.36 12.91
N ALA A 542 -18.60 3.26 14.00
CA ALA A 542 -17.52 4.20 14.30
C ALA A 542 -16.22 3.77 13.62
N THR A 543 -15.42 4.72 13.17
CA THR A 543 -14.07 4.51 12.64
C THR A 543 -13.04 5.11 13.58
N ALA A 544 -12.13 4.29 14.10
CA ALA A 544 -11.00 4.74 14.92
C ALA A 544 -9.69 4.60 14.13
N VAL A 545 -8.96 5.71 13.99
CA VAL A 545 -7.60 5.72 13.45
C VAL A 545 -6.64 5.81 14.63
N SER A 546 -6.21 4.65 15.12
CA SER A 546 -5.36 4.49 16.31
C SER A 546 -3.87 4.65 15.99
N GLY A 547 -3.45 4.35 14.76
CA GLY A 547 -2.06 4.43 14.33
C GLY A 547 -1.90 4.52 12.81
N GLY A 548 -0.76 5.05 12.37
CA GLY A 548 -0.41 5.20 10.94
C GLY A 548 -1.37 6.12 10.19
N THR A 549 -1.67 5.79 8.93
CA THR A 549 -2.55 6.60 8.07
C THR A 549 -3.75 5.81 7.57
N LEU A 550 -4.96 6.39 7.66
CA LEU A 550 -6.14 5.94 6.93
C LEU A 550 -6.37 6.84 5.69
N ALA A 551 -6.07 6.26 4.54
CA ALA A 551 -6.25 6.67 3.14
C ALA A 551 -7.68 6.63 2.57
N ALA A 552 -8.24 7.70 2.01
CA ALA A 552 -9.39 7.61 1.11
C ALA A 552 -8.96 7.38 -0.35
N GLY A 553 -9.34 6.24 -0.95
CA GLY A 553 -9.00 5.91 -2.35
C GLY A 553 -10.11 6.19 -3.37
N ALA A 554 -11.32 6.51 -2.91
CA ALA A 554 -12.49 6.77 -3.75
C ALA A 554 -13.48 7.72 -3.06
N ALA A 555 -14.45 8.24 -3.81
CA ALA A 555 -15.59 8.95 -3.22
C ALA A 555 -16.33 8.02 -2.22
N ASN A 556 -16.72 8.56 -1.08
CA ASN A 556 -17.36 7.83 0.03
C ASN A 556 -16.52 6.67 0.58
N ALA A 557 -15.20 6.66 0.36
CA ALA A 557 -14.32 5.72 1.04
C ALA A 557 -14.41 5.88 2.56
N PHE A 558 -14.63 7.10 3.03
CA PHE A 558 -15.10 7.38 4.39
C PHE A 558 -16.62 7.54 4.37
N SER A 559 -17.31 6.73 5.16
CA SER A 559 -18.78 6.77 5.21
C SER A 559 -19.29 8.05 5.85
N SER A 560 -20.28 8.69 5.21
CA SER A 560 -21.01 9.84 5.74
C SER A 560 -21.81 9.55 7.01
N SER A 561 -22.04 8.27 7.32
CA SER A 561 -22.73 7.84 8.53
C SER A 561 -21.78 7.43 9.66
N SER A 562 -20.46 7.41 9.43
CA SER A 562 -19.47 6.99 10.41
C SER A 562 -18.92 8.15 11.22
N GLN A 563 -18.84 7.97 12.55
CA GLN A 563 -18.12 8.87 13.45
C GLN A 563 -16.63 8.51 13.45
N PHE A 564 -15.75 9.49 13.23
CA PHE A 564 -14.31 9.28 13.20
C PHE A 564 -13.63 9.76 14.48
N SER A 565 -12.65 9.00 14.95
CA SER A 565 -11.66 9.44 15.93
C SER A 565 -10.25 9.24 15.38
N VAL A 566 -9.40 10.26 15.51
CA VAL A 566 -8.00 10.22 15.08
C VAL A 566 -7.11 10.40 16.30
N ALA A 567 -6.35 9.36 16.65
CA ALA A 567 -5.45 9.37 17.79
C ALA A 567 -4.19 10.22 17.52
N SER A 568 -3.50 10.60 18.60
CA SER A 568 -2.22 11.32 18.49
C SER A 568 -1.18 10.48 17.74
N GLY A 569 -0.49 11.09 16.78
CA GLY A 569 0.44 10.40 15.88
C GLY A 569 -0.20 9.65 14.71
N ALA A 570 -1.53 9.52 14.68
CA ALA A 570 -2.26 8.94 13.55
C ALA A 570 -2.69 10.03 12.54
N THR A 571 -2.98 9.62 11.31
CA THR A 571 -3.41 10.50 10.22
C THR A 571 -4.68 9.99 9.54
N LEU A 572 -5.69 10.86 9.41
CA LEU A 572 -6.80 10.68 8.48
C LEU A 572 -6.49 11.50 7.22
N ASP A 573 -6.42 10.85 6.06
CA ASP A 573 -5.98 11.47 4.82
C ASP A 573 -7.02 11.30 3.71
N LEU A 574 -7.38 12.41 3.06
CA LEU A 574 -8.34 12.43 1.96
C LEU A 574 -7.71 12.04 0.61
N ALA A 575 -6.37 12.07 0.51
CA ALA A 575 -5.59 11.66 -0.65
C ALA A 575 -6.11 12.21 -2.00
N GLY A 576 -6.60 13.46 -2.02
CA GLY A 576 -7.10 14.10 -3.24
C GLY A 576 -8.57 13.83 -3.55
N THR A 577 -9.33 13.31 -2.58
CA THR A 577 -10.76 13.01 -2.73
C THR A 577 -11.58 13.63 -1.61
N SER A 578 -12.52 14.52 -1.95
CA SER A 578 -13.47 15.06 -0.97
C SER A 578 -14.30 13.96 -0.30
N GLN A 579 -14.45 14.03 1.02
CA GLN A 579 -15.14 13.04 1.84
C GLN A 579 -16.21 13.69 2.71
N THR A 580 -17.23 12.90 3.07
CA THR A 580 -18.23 13.27 4.09
C THR A 580 -18.21 12.24 5.21
N ILE A 581 -18.24 12.68 6.46
CA ILE A 581 -18.29 11.84 7.67
C ILE A 581 -19.36 12.35 8.64
N ALA A 582 -19.79 11.53 9.60
CA ALA A 582 -20.87 11.91 10.53
C ALA A 582 -20.41 12.80 11.69
N GLY A 583 -19.15 12.69 12.11
CA GLY A 583 -18.58 13.43 13.24
C GLY A 583 -17.09 13.16 13.33
N LEU A 584 -16.34 14.06 13.97
CA LEU A 584 -14.88 13.97 14.03
C LEU A 584 -14.34 14.38 15.39
N SER A 585 -13.58 13.49 16.04
CA SER A 585 -12.74 13.80 17.19
C SER A 585 -11.26 13.70 16.80
N ASN A 586 -10.51 14.80 16.86
CA ASN A 586 -9.18 14.89 16.27
C ASN A 586 -8.09 15.21 17.30
N ALA A 587 -7.28 14.20 17.66
CA ALA A 587 -6.03 14.37 18.42
C ALA A 587 -4.77 14.16 17.55
N GLY A 588 -4.94 13.77 16.28
CA GLY A 588 -3.86 13.46 15.33
C GLY A 588 -3.79 14.48 14.21
N THR A 589 -3.50 14.02 12.98
CA THR A 589 -3.48 14.85 11.77
C THR A 589 -4.66 14.51 10.87
N VAL A 590 -5.39 15.52 10.42
CA VAL A 590 -6.37 15.40 9.34
C VAL A 590 -5.78 16.09 8.12
N ARG A 591 -5.36 15.33 7.11
CA ARG A 591 -4.77 15.88 5.90
C ARG A 591 -5.81 15.94 4.79
N ILE A 592 -6.29 17.16 4.52
CA ILE A 592 -7.15 17.47 3.37
C ILE A 592 -6.26 17.79 2.16
N ALA A 593 -5.07 18.35 2.41
CA ALA A 593 -3.99 18.61 1.46
C ALA A 593 -3.47 17.34 0.75
N GLY A 594 -4.25 16.79 -0.17
CA GLY A 594 -3.94 15.58 -0.95
C GLY A 594 -3.56 15.85 -2.40
N GLY A 595 -3.87 17.04 -2.92
CA GLY A 595 -3.62 17.42 -4.31
C GLY A 595 -3.61 18.93 -4.53
N VAL A 596 -4.18 19.37 -5.64
CA VAL A 596 -4.42 20.81 -5.88
C VAL A 596 -5.50 21.34 -4.93
N PRO A 597 -5.43 22.60 -4.46
CA PRO A 597 -6.44 23.15 -3.57
C PRO A 597 -7.87 23.01 -4.12
N GLY A 598 -8.81 22.62 -3.26
CA GLY A 598 -10.23 22.51 -3.56
C GLY A 598 -10.90 21.26 -2.98
N ASP A 599 -10.17 20.40 -2.29
CA ASP A 599 -10.73 19.24 -1.62
C ASP A 599 -11.49 19.66 -0.36
N THR A 600 -12.50 18.89 0.01
CA THR A 600 -13.35 19.18 1.18
C THR A 600 -13.52 17.96 2.06
N LEU A 601 -13.28 18.13 3.36
CA LEU A 601 -13.80 17.23 4.37
C LEU A 601 -15.08 17.82 4.96
N THR A 602 -16.21 17.16 4.74
CA THR A 602 -17.50 17.54 5.34
C THR A 602 -17.79 16.68 6.57
N VAL A 603 -17.93 17.31 7.73
CA VAL A 603 -18.37 16.70 8.99
C VAL A 603 -19.84 17.07 9.18
N SER A 604 -20.73 16.10 8.99
CA SER A 604 -22.19 16.32 9.05
C SER A 604 -22.71 16.62 10.46
N GLY A 605 -21.95 16.22 11.48
CA GLY A 605 -22.22 16.49 12.89
C GLY A 605 -21.11 17.35 13.51
N ASP A 606 -20.74 17.03 14.75
CA ASP A 606 -19.82 17.86 15.53
C ASP A 606 -18.33 17.55 15.21
N TYR A 607 -17.51 18.59 15.30
CA TYR A 607 -16.05 18.52 15.32
C TYR A 607 -15.53 18.79 16.75
N VAL A 608 -14.72 17.87 17.28
CA VAL A 608 -14.08 17.99 18.60
C VAL A 608 -12.57 17.99 18.41
N GLY A 609 -11.94 19.14 18.58
CA GLY A 609 -10.50 19.28 18.58
C GLY A 609 -9.87 18.84 19.90
N ASN A 610 -8.90 17.93 19.85
CA ASN A 610 -8.11 17.45 20.98
C ASN A 610 -6.62 17.76 20.78
N SER A 611 -6.33 19.00 20.37
CA SER A 611 -5.00 19.47 19.96
C SER A 611 -4.44 18.80 18.70
N GLY A 612 -5.30 18.19 17.89
CA GLY A 612 -4.94 17.68 16.56
C GLY A 612 -4.77 18.78 15.52
N ALA A 613 -4.04 18.45 14.45
CA ALA A 613 -3.80 19.33 13.30
C ALA A 613 -4.77 19.03 12.15
N VAL A 614 -5.08 20.06 11.35
CA VAL A 614 -5.75 19.96 10.06
C VAL A 614 -4.85 20.63 9.02
N VAL A 615 -4.47 19.89 7.98
CA VAL A 615 -3.55 20.35 6.93
C VAL A 615 -4.33 20.63 5.66
N LEU A 616 -4.20 21.85 5.14
CA LEU A 616 -4.97 22.41 4.04
C LEU A 616 -4.02 23.03 3.00
N ASN A 617 -4.28 22.81 1.72
CA ASN A 617 -3.65 23.59 0.66
C ASN A 617 -4.47 24.83 0.35
N ALA A 618 -3.81 25.96 0.13
CA ALA A 618 -4.43 27.19 -0.36
C ALA A 618 -3.48 27.87 -1.35
N ALA A 619 -3.99 28.30 -2.50
CA ALA A 619 -3.25 29.21 -3.37
C ALA A 619 -3.42 30.64 -2.82
N LEU A 620 -2.65 30.98 -1.78
CA LEU A 620 -2.84 32.22 -1.00
C LEU A 620 -2.80 33.48 -1.86
N GLY A 621 -3.93 34.16 -1.93
CA GLY A 621 -4.17 35.42 -2.65
C GLY A 621 -5.36 36.17 -2.04
N GLY A 622 -6.27 36.67 -2.88
CA GLY A 622 -7.48 37.37 -2.41
C GLY A 622 -8.56 36.44 -1.89
N ASP A 623 -9.72 36.98 -1.52
CA ASP A 623 -10.84 36.24 -0.89
C ASP A 623 -11.30 34.99 -1.66
N GLY A 624 -11.17 34.99 -3.00
CA GLY A 624 -11.55 33.89 -3.88
C GLY A 624 -10.47 32.83 -4.11
N SER A 625 -9.45 32.77 -3.25
CA SER A 625 -8.33 31.83 -3.39
C SER A 625 -8.82 30.38 -3.40
N PRO A 626 -8.44 29.56 -4.42
CA PRO A 626 -8.64 28.11 -4.39
C PRO A 626 -8.01 27.52 -3.13
N THR A 627 -8.82 26.81 -2.36
CA THR A 627 -8.51 26.44 -0.99
C THR A 627 -9.23 25.15 -0.64
N ASP A 628 -8.51 24.26 0.04
CA ASP A 628 -9.10 23.10 0.71
C ASP A 628 -9.97 23.56 1.87
N MET A 629 -11.03 22.82 2.20
CA MET A 629 -12.00 23.26 3.20
C MET A 629 -12.37 22.16 4.20
N LEU A 630 -12.39 22.54 5.47
CA LEU A 630 -13.06 21.77 6.51
C LEU A 630 -14.47 22.33 6.71
N VAL A 631 -15.50 21.58 6.31
CA VAL A 631 -16.90 21.95 6.48
C VAL A 631 -17.49 21.19 7.66
N ILE A 632 -18.14 21.87 8.58
CA ILE A 632 -18.69 21.30 9.81
C ILE A 632 -20.14 21.75 9.93
N ALA A 633 -21.08 20.87 9.62
CA ALA A 633 -22.51 21.21 9.69
C ALA A 633 -23.03 21.29 11.14
N GLY A 634 -22.38 20.60 12.09
CA GLY A 634 -22.67 20.67 13.53
C GLY A 634 -21.84 21.73 14.26
N ASN A 635 -21.59 21.48 15.55
CA ASN A 635 -20.85 22.38 16.42
C ASN A 635 -19.35 22.08 16.41
N THR A 636 -18.55 23.08 16.79
CA THR A 636 -17.12 22.87 17.10
C THR A 636 -16.87 22.99 18.60
N SER A 637 -15.91 22.23 19.13
CA SER A 637 -15.43 22.34 20.51
C SER A 637 -13.95 21.95 20.63
N GLY A 638 -13.33 22.26 21.76
CA GLY A 638 -11.93 21.94 22.02
C GLY A 638 -10.94 22.80 21.24
N THR A 639 -9.73 22.29 21.03
CA THR A 639 -8.62 23.02 20.39
C THR A 639 -8.05 22.25 19.20
N GLY A 640 -7.66 22.94 18.15
CA GLY A 640 -6.94 22.35 17.01
C GLY A 640 -5.96 23.34 16.39
N THR A 641 -5.09 22.83 15.52
CA THR A 641 -4.14 23.65 14.77
C THR A 641 -4.42 23.51 13.28
N LEU A 642 -4.41 24.62 12.56
CA LEU A 642 -4.54 24.67 11.10
C LEU A 642 -3.15 24.88 10.52
N GLN A 643 -2.68 23.94 9.71
CA GLN A 643 -1.48 24.08 8.92
C GLN A 643 -1.87 24.39 7.49
N VAL A 644 -1.49 25.57 7.01
CA VAL A 644 -1.83 26.04 5.66
C VAL A 644 -0.59 25.98 4.80
N VAL A 645 -0.66 25.18 3.74
CA VAL A 645 0.42 25.06 2.75
C VAL A 645 0.09 25.98 1.58
N ASN A 646 0.94 26.98 1.33
CA ASN A 646 0.79 27.85 0.18
C ASN A 646 1.10 27.08 -1.12
N PHE A 647 0.08 26.81 -1.92
CA PHE A 647 0.20 26.09 -3.19
C PHE A 647 0.34 27.08 -4.35
N GLY A 648 1.52 27.71 -4.45
CA GLY A 648 1.85 28.63 -5.55
C GLY A 648 1.06 29.94 -5.57
N GLY A 649 0.42 30.32 -4.45
CA GLY A 649 -0.22 31.62 -4.30
C GLY A 649 0.81 32.75 -4.23
N SER A 650 0.60 33.81 -5.02
CA SER A 650 1.48 34.97 -5.10
C SER A 650 1.28 35.98 -3.98
N GLY A 651 0.27 35.80 -3.13
CA GLY A 651 -0.17 36.81 -2.17
C GLY A 651 -1.05 37.90 -2.81
N ALA A 652 -2.05 38.38 -2.07
CA ALA A 652 -2.82 39.59 -2.39
C ALA A 652 -3.54 40.09 -1.14
N GLN A 653 -4.04 41.34 -1.19
CA GLN A 653 -4.89 41.87 -0.13
C GLN A 653 -6.26 41.17 -0.10
N THR A 654 -6.62 40.61 1.06
CA THR A 654 -7.97 40.13 1.35
C THR A 654 -8.88 41.25 1.82
N VAL A 655 -10.17 41.18 1.49
CA VAL A 655 -11.21 42.09 2.01
C VAL A 655 -12.10 41.36 3.01
N GLY A 656 -12.67 40.21 2.61
CA GLY A 656 -13.46 39.31 3.47
C GLY A 656 -12.61 38.23 4.17
N GLY A 657 -11.50 37.85 3.56
CA GLY A 657 -10.65 36.73 3.97
C GLY A 657 -10.92 35.46 3.16
N ILE A 658 -9.92 34.57 3.14
CA ILE A 658 -10.02 33.24 2.52
C ILE A 658 -10.63 32.29 3.55
N LYS A 659 -11.85 31.80 3.30
CA LYS A 659 -12.51 30.84 4.20
C LYS A 659 -11.78 29.48 4.13
N ILE A 660 -11.39 28.95 5.28
CA ILE A 660 -10.71 27.63 5.39
C ILE A 660 -11.48 26.64 6.29
N VAL A 661 -12.34 27.15 7.18
CA VAL A 661 -13.28 26.33 7.97
C VAL A 661 -14.67 26.96 7.87
N ASP A 662 -15.65 26.15 7.48
CA ASP A 662 -17.08 26.52 7.43
C ASP A 662 -17.82 25.81 8.57
N VAL A 663 -18.51 26.54 9.44
CA VAL A 663 -19.22 26.03 10.61
C VAL A 663 -20.70 26.41 10.55
N GLY A 664 -21.55 25.42 10.29
CA GLY A 664 -23.01 25.59 10.27
C GLY A 664 -23.67 25.64 11.65
N GLY A 665 -23.03 25.09 12.69
CA GLY A 665 -23.52 25.10 14.08
C GLY A 665 -22.82 26.13 14.97
N VAL A 666 -22.75 25.87 16.27
CA VAL A 666 -22.08 26.76 17.23
C VAL A 666 -20.57 26.54 17.18
N SER A 667 -19.80 27.57 16.81
CA SER A 667 -18.34 27.48 16.74
C SER A 667 -17.63 27.76 18.07
N ASN A 668 -17.80 26.89 19.07
CA ASN A 668 -17.14 27.01 20.39
C ASN A 668 -15.71 26.44 20.43
N GLY A 669 -15.27 25.75 19.37
CA GLY A 669 -13.90 25.29 19.24
C GLY A 669 -12.95 26.42 18.85
N SER A 670 -11.68 26.29 19.23
CA SER A 670 -10.63 27.25 18.88
C SER A 670 -9.60 26.61 17.96
N PHE A 671 -9.28 27.30 16.87
CA PHE A 671 -8.19 26.94 15.99
C PHE A 671 -7.03 27.93 16.14
N SER A 672 -5.81 27.42 16.23
CA SER A 672 -4.58 28.20 16.07
C SER A 672 -3.98 27.96 14.70
N LEU A 673 -3.27 28.94 14.14
CA LEU A 673 -2.52 28.78 12.89
C LEU A 673 -1.11 28.27 13.20
N ASP A 674 -0.65 27.26 12.47
CA ASP A 674 0.77 26.92 12.38
C ASP A 674 1.44 27.89 11.40
N GLY A 675 1.87 29.03 11.92
CA GLY A 675 2.40 30.14 11.13
C GLY A 675 3.91 30.03 10.86
N ASN A 676 4.37 30.78 9.85
CA ASN A 676 5.80 30.96 9.58
C ASN A 676 6.48 31.88 10.61
N TYR A 677 5.73 32.81 11.20
CA TYR A 677 6.20 33.72 12.24
C TYR A 677 5.04 34.22 13.11
N THR A 678 5.34 35.06 14.09
CA THR A 678 4.35 35.70 14.97
C THR A 678 4.35 37.21 14.74
N PHE A 679 3.16 37.78 14.51
CA PHE A 679 2.91 39.21 14.36
C PHE A 679 1.91 39.67 15.43
N GLU A 680 2.32 40.64 16.28
CA GLU A 680 1.47 41.16 17.38
C GLU A 680 0.93 40.09 18.35
N GLY A 681 1.59 38.93 18.44
CA GLY A 681 1.18 37.79 19.29
C GLY A 681 0.43 36.69 18.55
N ASP A 682 0.01 36.92 17.30
CA ASP A 682 -0.70 35.95 16.48
C ASP A 682 0.22 35.31 15.42
N ALA A 683 0.03 34.02 15.17
CA ALA A 683 0.75 33.32 14.11
C ALA A 683 0.28 33.79 12.71
N ALA A 684 1.21 33.89 11.77
CA ALA A 684 0.95 34.30 10.40
C ALA A 684 1.71 33.46 9.38
N VAL A 685 1.10 33.20 8.21
CA VAL A 685 1.73 32.53 7.05
C VAL A 685 2.05 33.53 5.95
N VAL A 686 3.18 33.35 5.26
CA VAL A 686 3.69 34.26 4.24
C VAL A 686 3.31 33.78 2.84
N ALA A 687 2.84 34.70 1.99
CA ALA A 687 2.77 34.50 0.54
C ALA A 687 3.01 35.81 -0.19
N GLY A 688 4.07 35.87 -1.00
CA GLY A 688 4.49 37.07 -1.71
C GLY A 688 4.75 38.24 -0.77
N ALA A 689 4.20 39.40 -1.13
CA ALA A 689 4.30 40.61 -0.31
C ALA A 689 3.45 40.55 0.98
N TYR A 690 2.54 39.58 1.12
CA TYR A 690 1.53 39.58 2.17
C TYR A 690 1.79 38.49 3.22
N ALA A 691 1.30 38.72 4.43
CA ALA A 691 1.19 37.70 5.46
C ALA A 691 -0.27 37.57 5.91
N TYR A 692 -0.69 36.35 6.24
CA TYR A 692 -2.08 36.03 6.56
C TYR A 692 -2.18 35.51 7.99
N ARG A 693 -3.07 36.12 8.77
CA ARG A 693 -3.46 35.66 10.11
C ARG A 693 -4.80 34.97 10.08
N LEU A 694 -5.04 34.14 11.09
CA LEU A 694 -6.29 33.40 11.25
C LEU A 694 -7.29 34.18 12.10
N TYR A 695 -8.53 34.26 11.64
CA TYR A 695 -9.63 34.94 12.33
C TYR A 695 -10.88 34.08 12.34
N GLN A 696 -11.63 34.15 13.44
CA GLN A 696 -12.99 33.64 13.52
C GLN A 696 -14.00 34.74 13.17
N GLY A 697 -15.03 34.42 12.39
CA GLY A 697 -16.07 35.33 11.97
C GLY A 697 -15.69 36.15 10.74
N GLY A 698 -16.48 36.15 9.66
CA GLY A 698 -16.24 36.93 8.43
C GLY A 698 -16.22 38.46 8.65
N VAL A 699 -15.58 39.25 7.76
CA VAL A 699 -15.61 40.73 7.91
C VAL A 699 -17.02 41.29 7.72
N SER A 700 -17.72 40.83 6.69
CA SER A 700 -19.12 41.19 6.42
C SER A 700 -20.12 40.38 7.27
N THR A 701 -19.67 39.25 7.83
CA THR A 701 -20.47 38.31 8.64
C THR A 701 -19.77 37.92 9.95
N PRO A 702 -19.51 38.86 10.89
CA PRO A 702 -18.64 38.61 12.06
C PRO A 702 -19.16 37.55 13.05
N ALA A 703 -20.41 37.12 12.88
CA ALA A 703 -21.09 36.15 13.73
C ALA A 703 -21.37 34.82 13.01
N ASP A 704 -20.82 34.59 11.81
CA ASP A 704 -21.00 33.31 11.08
C ASP A 704 -20.31 32.13 11.80
N GLY A 705 -19.27 32.38 12.59
CA GLY A 705 -18.53 31.35 13.33
C GLY A 705 -17.47 30.63 12.48
N ASP A 706 -17.35 30.99 11.21
CA ASP A 706 -16.39 30.44 10.24
C ASP A 706 -14.97 30.94 10.51
N TRP A 707 -13.96 30.29 9.92
CA TRP A 707 -12.56 30.69 10.08
C TRP A 707 -11.93 31.10 8.75
N TYR A 708 -11.25 32.23 8.77
CA TYR A 708 -10.71 32.92 7.60
C TYR A 708 -9.24 33.26 7.78
N LEU A 709 -8.46 33.11 6.71
CA LEU A 709 -7.14 33.75 6.59
C LEU A 709 -7.31 35.16 6.04
N ARG A 710 -6.68 36.15 6.68
CA ARG A 710 -6.71 37.54 6.22
C ARG A 710 -5.33 38.16 6.19
N SER A 711 -5.06 38.89 5.13
CA SER A 711 -3.86 39.70 4.95
C SER A 711 -4.06 41.16 5.37
N ALA A 712 -4.81 41.41 6.45
CA ALA A 712 -5.10 42.76 6.92
C ALA A 712 -4.64 42.99 8.37
N LEU A 713 -4.32 44.24 8.69
CA LEU A 713 -4.05 44.70 10.05
C LEU A 713 -5.33 44.70 10.91
N VAL A 714 -5.20 44.41 12.21
CA VAL A 714 -6.29 44.42 13.18
C VAL A 714 -6.50 45.84 13.70
N ASN A 715 -6.89 46.75 12.83
CA ASN A 715 -7.48 48.02 13.26
C ASN A 715 -8.90 48.00 12.71
N GLY A 716 -9.92 48.14 13.56
CA GLY A 716 -11.35 48.10 13.18
C GLY A 716 -11.81 49.24 12.26
N ASP A 717 -11.01 49.51 11.24
CA ASP A 717 -11.16 50.51 10.19
C ASP A 717 -11.98 49.90 9.04
N PRO A 718 -12.99 50.61 8.51
CA PRO A 718 -13.70 50.20 7.30
C PRO A 718 -12.80 50.04 6.05
N ASP A 719 -11.56 50.53 6.05
CA ASP A 719 -10.59 50.35 4.97
C ASP A 719 -9.41 49.45 5.42
N PRO A 720 -9.42 48.14 5.11
CA PRO A 720 -8.45 47.19 5.67
C PRO A 720 -7.05 47.45 5.12
N GLN A 721 -6.17 47.96 5.98
CA GLN A 721 -4.76 48.15 5.66
C GLN A 721 -4.05 46.79 5.50
N PRO A 722 -3.18 46.63 4.49
CA PRO A 722 -2.43 45.40 4.28
C PRO A 722 -1.54 44.99 5.44
N LEU A 723 -1.53 43.68 5.73
CA LEU A 723 -0.49 43.02 6.50
C LEU A 723 0.59 42.53 5.53
N TYR A 724 1.67 43.28 5.44
CA TYR A 724 2.82 42.90 4.63
C TYR A 724 3.68 41.84 5.32
N SER A 725 4.38 41.02 4.53
CA SER A 725 5.32 40.03 5.02
C SER A 725 6.59 40.68 5.59
N PRO A 726 7.31 40.03 6.52
CA PRO A 726 8.51 40.63 7.12
C PRO A 726 9.69 40.82 6.15
N GLY A 727 9.60 40.31 4.92
CA GLY A 727 10.57 40.59 3.85
C GLY A 727 10.33 41.92 3.14
N VAL A 728 9.08 42.40 3.08
CA VAL A 728 8.69 43.61 2.34
C VAL A 728 9.52 44.84 2.73
N PRO A 729 9.74 45.16 4.02
CA PRO A 729 10.55 46.34 4.39
C PRO A 729 11.99 46.25 3.87
N LEU A 730 12.55 45.04 3.83
CA LEU A 730 13.91 44.81 3.35
C LEU A 730 13.99 44.97 1.84
N TYR A 731 13.02 44.44 1.11
CA TYR A 731 12.95 44.61 -0.35
C TYR A 731 12.75 46.08 -0.72
N GLU A 732 11.89 46.79 0.00
CA GLU A 732 11.61 48.23 -0.20
C GLU A 732 12.84 49.12 0.08
N ALA A 733 13.65 48.80 1.11
CA ALA A 733 14.86 49.56 1.42
C ALA A 733 16.05 49.24 0.49
N TYR A 734 16.03 48.10 -0.20
CA TYR A 734 17.22 47.52 -0.83
C TYR A 734 17.91 48.47 -1.81
N GLU A 735 17.16 49.02 -2.76
CA GLU A 735 17.73 49.96 -3.73
C GLU A 735 18.18 51.27 -3.08
N GLY A 736 17.49 51.73 -2.02
CA GLY A 736 17.91 52.89 -1.23
C GLY A 736 19.28 52.69 -0.56
N VAL A 737 19.57 51.48 -0.10
CA VAL A 737 20.88 51.10 0.47
C VAL A 737 21.97 51.10 -0.60
N LEU A 738 21.69 50.57 -1.79
CA LEU A 738 22.63 50.60 -2.92
C LEU A 738 22.89 52.04 -3.40
N GLN A 739 21.83 52.85 -3.45
CA GLN A 739 21.87 54.25 -3.86
C GLN A 739 22.77 55.10 -2.95
N ALA A 740 22.75 54.86 -1.63
CA ALA A 740 23.62 55.54 -0.66
C ALA A 740 25.12 55.31 -0.94
N PHE A 741 25.47 54.16 -1.52
CA PHE A 741 26.84 53.89 -1.97
C PHE A 741 27.19 54.60 -3.28
N ASN A 742 26.19 54.84 -4.14
CA ASN A 742 26.34 55.44 -5.47
C ASN A 742 26.31 56.98 -5.47
N GLU A 743 26.35 57.63 -4.30
CA GLU A 743 26.40 59.09 -4.19
C GLU A 743 27.74 59.67 -4.69
N LEU A 744 27.65 60.72 -5.52
CA LEU A 744 28.81 61.47 -6.03
C LEU A 744 29.08 62.73 -5.19
N GLY A 745 30.35 62.93 -4.84
CA GLY A 745 30.79 64.10 -4.07
C GLY A 745 31.00 65.35 -4.93
N THR A 746 31.28 66.46 -4.26
CA THR A 746 31.71 67.72 -4.91
C THR A 746 33.15 67.61 -5.40
N MET A 747 33.55 68.54 -6.27
CA MET A 747 34.94 68.68 -6.72
C MET A 747 35.90 68.83 -5.52
N GLN A 748 35.57 69.70 -4.55
CA GLN A 748 36.43 69.92 -3.37
C GLN A 748 36.55 68.67 -2.50
N GLN A 749 35.46 67.92 -2.31
CA GLN A 749 35.48 66.65 -1.60
C GLN A 749 36.37 65.61 -2.29
N ARG A 750 36.44 65.61 -3.63
CA ARG A 750 37.21 64.65 -4.43
C ARG A 750 38.71 64.91 -4.39
N ILE A 751 39.10 66.16 -4.56
CA ILE A 751 40.48 66.48 -4.90
C ILE A 751 41.08 67.64 -4.09
N GLY A 752 40.33 68.16 -3.11
CA GLY A 752 40.74 69.32 -2.31
C GLY A 752 40.80 70.60 -3.14
N ASN A 753 41.49 71.62 -2.62
CA ASN A 753 41.63 72.89 -3.33
C ASN A 753 42.73 72.82 -4.40
N ARG A 754 42.38 73.16 -5.65
CA ARG A 754 43.31 73.23 -6.77
C ARG A 754 43.48 74.63 -7.38
N SER A 755 42.71 75.61 -6.91
CA SER A 755 42.77 77.00 -7.40
C SER A 755 43.00 77.98 -6.24
N TRP A 756 44.10 78.73 -6.30
CA TRP A 756 44.51 79.67 -5.24
C TRP A 756 44.36 81.12 -5.71
N GLY A 757 43.88 82.02 -4.86
CA GLY A 757 43.70 83.43 -5.21
C GLY A 757 45.01 84.24 -5.26
N GLU A 758 45.03 85.36 -6.00
CA GLU A 758 46.19 86.26 -6.13
C GLU A 758 46.63 86.93 -4.80
N GLY A 759 45.78 86.93 -3.77
CA GLY A 759 46.02 87.61 -2.49
C GLY A 759 46.96 86.89 -1.52
N ALA A 760 47.39 85.68 -1.83
CA ALA A 760 48.40 84.97 -1.08
C ALA A 760 49.75 85.19 -1.81
N THR A 761 50.58 86.10 -1.30
CA THR A 761 51.99 86.25 -1.71
C THR A 761 52.84 86.38 -0.44
N PRO A 762 53.90 85.57 -0.24
CA PRO A 762 54.85 85.84 0.84
C PRO A 762 55.60 87.12 0.47
N GLN A 763 55.81 87.99 1.44
CA GLN A 763 56.62 89.18 1.26
C GLN A 763 58.06 88.74 0.94
N GLY A 764 58.48 88.79 -0.34
CA GLY A 764 59.90 88.75 -0.71
C GLY A 764 60.41 87.65 -1.67
N ALA A 765 59.65 87.18 -2.66
CA ALA A 765 60.24 86.45 -3.80
C ALA A 765 59.57 86.84 -5.13
N ASP A 766 60.40 87.15 -6.11
CA ASP A 766 60.08 87.73 -7.42
C ASP A 766 59.99 86.61 -8.47
N LEU A 767 58.78 86.18 -8.88
CA LEU A 767 58.57 85.37 -10.08
C LEU A 767 57.19 85.67 -10.73
N PRO A 768 57.16 86.16 -11.99
CA PRO A 768 55.94 86.34 -12.76
C PRO A 768 55.52 85.04 -13.47
N GLY A 769 54.22 84.74 -13.44
CA GLY A 769 53.56 83.73 -14.28
C GLY A 769 53.65 82.29 -13.77
N GLN A 770 52.66 81.86 -12.98
CA GLN A 770 52.26 80.45 -12.93
C GLN A 770 50.73 80.33 -12.96
N GLY A 771 50.22 79.99 -14.14
CA GLY A 771 49.04 79.14 -14.22
C GLY A 771 49.33 77.79 -13.58
N SER A 772 48.30 77.18 -13.00
CA SER A 772 48.19 75.75 -12.68
C SER A 772 49.50 75.04 -12.24
N VAL A 773 49.75 75.00 -10.94
CA VAL A 773 50.59 73.94 -10.35
C VAL A 773 49.77 72.63 -10.37
N ASP A 774 49.71 71.95 -11.51
CA ASP A 774 49.21 70.58 -11.57
C ASP A 774 49.95 69.74 -12.63
N GLY A 775 50.98 69.05 -12.15
CA GLY A 775 51.49 67.84 -12.78
C GLY A 775 50.50 66.67 -12.66
N LYS A 776 50.93 65.47 -13.04
CA LYS A 776 50.10 64.27 -12.86
C LYS A 776 49.92 64.03 -11.36
N ALA A 777 48.70 63.72 -10.92
CA ALA A 777 48.40 63.46 -9.52
C ALA A 777 47.86 62.05 -9.34
N ILE A 778 48.40 61.31 -8.36
CA ILE A 778 47.78 60.10 -7.81
C ILE A 778 47.17 60.52 -6.50
N TRP A 779 45.94 60.11 -6.27
CA TRP A 779 45.26 60.36 -5.02
C TRP A 779 44.51 59.11 -4.57
N ALA A 780 44.34 59.01 -3.26
CA ALA A 780 43.46 58.03 -2.63
C ALA A 780 42.64 58.73 -1.56
N ARG A 781 41.40 58.28 -1.39
CA ARG A 781 40.44 58.84 -0.45
C ARG A 781 39.64 57.73 0.20
N ILE A 782 39.41 57.88 1.50
CA ILE A 782 38.45 57.09 2.24
C ILE A 782 37.24 57.99 2.51
N GLU A 783 36.07 57.44 2.25
CA GLU A 783 34.78 58.06 2.54
C GLU A 783 34.05 57.15 3.51
N ALA A 784 33.47 57.74 4.54
CA ALA A 784 32.55 57.06 5.45
C ALA A 784 31.32 57.93 5.64
N ALA A 785 30.14 57.34 5.56
CA ALA A 785 28.90 58.03 5.85
C ALA A 785 27.97 57.12 6.64
N HIS A 786 27.17 57.74 7.50
CA HIS A 786 26.07 57.12 8.20
C HIS A 786 24.83 57.99 7.99
N ALA A 787 23.74 57.38 7.55
CA ALA A 787 22.48 58.06 7.33
C ALA A 787 21.33 57.29 7.98
N GLU A 788 20.49 58.00 8.72
CA GLU A 788 19.17 57.53 9.16
C GLU A 788 18.15 58.09 8.18
N ILE A 789 17.42 57.19 7.51
CA ILE A 789 16.44 57.53 6.48
C ILE A 789 15.06 57.12 6.95
N LYS A 790 14.19 58.13 7.04
CA LYS A 790 12.74 58.01 7.23
C LYS A 790 12.07 58.58 5.99
N PRO A 791 11.69 57.73 5.02
CA PRO A 791 11.05 58.17 3.79
C PRO A 791 9.79 59.01 4.06
N GLU A 792 9.52 59.97 3.18
CA GLU A 792 8.27 60.73 3.17
C GLU A 792 7.07 59.81 2.87
N THR A 793 7.25 58.94 1.88
CA THR A 793 6.28 57.93 1.48
C THR A 793 6.96 56.57 1.59
N SER A 794 6.33 55.62 2.28
CA SER A 794 6.74 54.22 2.28
C SER A 794 5.50 53.34 2.30
N THR A 795 5.51 52.31 1.46
CA THR A 795 4.43 51.32 1.36
C THR A 795 4.31 50.50 2.63
N SER A 796 5.44 50.15 3.26
CA SER A 796 5.45 49.34 4.48
C SER A 796 5.92 50.10 5.73
N GLY A 797 6.00 51.42 5.67
CA GLY A 797 6.47 52.25 6.80
C GLY A 797 7.92 51.94 7.18
N THR A 798 8.75 51.67 6.17
CA THR A 798 10.15 51.28 6.31
C THR A 798 11.00 52.46 6.71
N ASN A 799 11.74 52.29 7.80
CA ASN A 799 12.86 53.14 8.19
C ASN A 799 14.14 52.33 8.11
N TYR A 800 15.23 52.95 7.68
CA TYR A 800 16.50 52.26 7.61
C TYR A 800 17.67 53.17 7.90
N ASP A 801 18.66 52.61 8.58
CA ASP A 801 19.96 53.22 8.73
C ASP A 801 20.90 52.62 7.70
N VAL A 802 21.75 53.42 7.06
CA VAL A 802 22.78 52.92 6.15
C VAL A 802 24.14 53.49 6.53
N THR A 803 25.09 52.59 6.73
CA THR A 803 26.49 52.92 6.93
C THR A 803 27.29 52.50 5.71
N THR A 804 27.92 53.47 5.06
CA THR A 804 28.80 53.22 3.92
C THR A 804 30.25 53.50 4.29
N TRP A 805 31.15 52.68 3.77
CA TRP A 805 32.56 53.05 3.66
C TRP A 805 33.04 52.74 2.25
N LYS A 806 33.84 53.64 1.68
CA LYS A 806 34.35 53.55 0.32
C LYS A 806 35.82 53.94 0.29
N LEU A 807 36.66 53.08 -0.26
CA LEU A 807 38.02 53.42 -0.65
C LEU A 807 38.03 53.72 -2.14
N GLN A 808 38.44 54.93 -2.50
CA GLN A 808 38.58 55.36 -3.90
C GLN A 808 40.03 55.77 -4.17
N ALA A 809 40.56 55.34 -5.31
CA ALA A 809 41.88 55.75 -5.79
C ALA A 809 41.76 56.24 -7.22
N GLY A 810 42.51 57.29 -7.56
CA GLY A 810 42.43 57.93 -8.85
C GLY A 810 43.76 58.49 -9.34
N VAL A 811 43.80 58.72 -10.65
CA VAL A 811 44.89 59.41 -11.33
C VAL A 811 44.30 60.54 -12.16
N ASP A 812 44.82 61.75 -11.96
CA ASP A 812 44.44 62.94 -12.71
C ASP A 812 45.60 63.44 -13.57
N GLY A 813 45.28 64.05 -14.70
CA GLY A 813 46.25 64.66 -15.58
C GLY A 813 45.69 65.87 -16.34
N LEU A 814 46.58 66.83 -16.60
CA LEU A 814 46.30 67.97 -17.46
C LEU A 814 45.99 67.49 -18.90
N LEU A 815 44.83 67.88 -19.42
CA LEU A 815 44.41 67.59 -20.80
C LEU A 815 44.65 68.80 -21.72
N HIS A 816 44.37 70.02 -21.24
CA HIS A 816 44.51 71.24 -22.02
C HIS A 816 44.68 72.48 -21.13
N GLU A 817 45.49 73.46 -21.55
CA GLU A 817 45.71 74.73 -20.85
C GLU A 817 45.77 75.89 -21.86
N SER A 818 45.15 77.01 -21.52
CA SER A 818 45.10 78.23 -22.34
C SER A 818 44.89 79.47 -21.45
N ASP A 819 44.96 80.68 -22.03
CA ASP A 819 44.65 81.94 -21.33
C ASP A 819 43.22 81.97 -20.74
N ALA A 820 42.30 81.16 -21.30
CA ALA A 820 40.93 81.06 -20.82
C ALA A 820 40.78 80.15 -19.59
N GLY A 821 41.73 79.23 -19.35
CA GLY A 821 41.66 78.27 -18.24
C GLY A 821 42.34 76.92 -18.51
N THR A 822 42.18 76.00 -17.55
CA THR A 822 42.85 74.69 -17.46
C THR A 822 41.82 73.56 -17.41
N LEU A 823 42.00 72.51 -18.21
CA LEU A 823 41.16 71.30 -18.27
C LEU A 823 41.93 70.08 -17.77
N ILE A 824 41.39 69.40 -16.76
CA ILE A 824 41.97 68.21 -16.12
C ILE A 824 41.02 67.03 -16.31
N GLY A 825 41.55 65.86 -16.66
CA GLY A 825 40.80 64.61 -16.72
C GLY A 825 41.35 63.60 -15.73
N GLY A 826 40.48 62.74 -15.19
CA GLY A 826 40.86 61.70 -14.26
C GLY A 826 40.11 60.38 -14.49
N ILE A 827 40.72 59.29 -14.01
CA ILE A 827 40.08 57.97 -13.90
C ILE A 827 40.21 57.47 -12.46
N THR A 828 39.18 56.77 -11.98
CA THR A 828 39.09 56.26 -10.61
C THR A 828 38.68 54.80 -10.57
N ALA A 829 39.06 54.12 -9.49
CA ALA A 829 38.51 52.84 -9.10
C ALA A 829 38.11 52.89 -7.62
N HIS A 830 37.05 52.17 -7.25
CA HIS A 830 36.56 52.13 -5.88
C HIS A 830 36.14 50.73 -5.43
N TYR A 831 36.22 50.52 -4.12
CA TYR A 831 35.73 49.34 -3.42
C TYR A 831 35.20 49.76 -2.04
N GLY A 832 34.11 49.16 -1.59
CA GLY A 832 33.55 49.44 -0.27
C GLY A 832 32.32 48.61 0.04
N THR A 833 31.67 48.92 1.15
CA THR A 833 30.41 48.26 1.53
C THR A 833 29.35 49.27 1.95
N ALA A 834 28.09 48.88 1.79
CA ALA A 834 26.94 49.50 2.43
C ALA A 834 26.29 48.45 3.34
N SER A 835 26.13 48.77 4.62
CA SER A 835 25.45 47.91 5.58
C SER A 835 24.27 48.69 6.15
N SER A 836 23.11 48.05 6.21
CA SER A 836 21.89 48.68 6.67
C SER A 836 21.13 47.79 7.66
N ASP A 837 20.62 48.44 8.70
CA ASP A 837 19.60 47.89 9.59
C ASP A 837 18.26 48.50 9.18
N VAL A 838 17.30 47.63 8.88
CA VAL A 838 15.98 48.02 8.37
C VAL A 838 14.94 47.65 9.42
N SER A 839 14.01 48.57 9.66
CA SER A 839 12.92 48.38 10.61
C SER A 839 11.60 48.92 10.07
N SER A 840 10.54 48.17 10.33
CA SER A 840 9.15 48.53 10.05
C SER A 840 8.28 47.86 11.11
N ILE A 841 7.03 48.28 11.20
CA ILE A 841 6.03 47.55 11.99
C ILE A 841 5.90 46.09 11.52
N PHE A 842 6.13 45.81 10.23
CA PHE A 842 5.95 44.49 9.61
C PHE A 842 7.14 43.54 9.81
N GLY A 843 8.32 44.08 10.05
CA GLY A 843 9.52 43.27 10.20
C GLY A 843 10.79 44.10 10.33
N ALA A 844 11.85 43.43 10.76
CA ALA A 844 13.19 43.98 10.84
C ALA A 844 14.21 43.00 10.28
N GLY A 845 15.34 43.53 9.84
CA GLY A 845 16.42 42.74 9.29
C GLY A 845 17.58 43.62 8.84
N SER A 846 18.45 43.05 8.03
CA SER A 846 19.63 43.75 7.54
C SER A 846 19.90 43.47 6.07
N ILE A 847 20.52 44.46 5.44
CA ILE A 847 20.98 44.42 4.05
C ILE A 847 22.47 44.75 4.07
N ALA A 848 23.29 43.86 3.52
CA ALA A 848 24.72 44.08 3.39
C ALA A 848 25.11 43.95 1.93
N ALA A 849 25.68 45.01 1.36
CA ALA A 849 26.12 45.05 -0.03
C ALA A 849 27.62 45.39 -0.12
N THR A 850 28.34 44.66 -0.95
CA THR A 850 29.71 44.98 -1.34
C THR A 850 29.69 45.63 -2.72
N GLY A 851 30.26 46.83 -2.85
CA GLY A 851 30.30 47.58 -4.09
C GLY A 851 31.73 47.75 -4.61
N TYR A 852 31.95 47.51 -5.90
CA TYR A 852 33.22 47.80 -6.58
C TYR A 852 32.97 48.41 -7.95
N GLY A 853 33.83 49.32 -8.40
CA GLY A 853 33.54 50.06 -9.61
C GLY A 853 34.68 50.91 -10.14
N VAL A 854 34.36 51.64 -11.22
CA VAL A 854 35.27 52.54 -11.92
C VAL A 854 34.58 53.86 -12.23
N GLY A 855 35.36 54.94 -12.32
CA GLY A 855 34.84 56.26 -12.63
C GLY A 855 35.77 57.11 -13.49
N SER A 856 35.25 58.24 -13.96
CA SER A 856 35.96 59.22 -14.75
C SER A 856 35.52 60.64 -14.39
N THR A 857 36.43 61.59 -14.54
CA THR A 857 36.19 62.99 -14.19
C THR A 857 36.75 63.94 -15.24
N LEU A 858 36.13 65.11 -15.35
CA LEU A 858 36.58 66.21 -16.20
C LEU A 858 36.34 67.54 -15.50
N THR A 859 37.41 68.26 -15.15
CA THR A 859 37.33 69.52 -14.40
C THR A 859 37.97 70.65 -15.21
N TRP A 860 37.22 71.72 -15.46
CA TRP A 860 37.70 72.94 -16.09
C TRP A 860 37.74 74.10 -15.08
N PHE A 861 38.90 74.74 -14.93
CA PHE A 861 39.10 75.92 -14.11
C PHE A 861 39.36 77.14 -15.00
N GLY A 862 38.48 78.13 -14.93
CA GLY A 862 38.64 79.41 -15.63
C GLY A 862 39.52 80.40 -14.86
N SER A 863 40.21 81.28 -15.57
CA SER A 863 41.11 82.28 -14.98
C SER A 863 40.41 83.30 -14.06
N GLY A 864 39.09 83.47 -14.20
CA GLY A 864 38.26 84.34 -13.36
C GLY A 864 37.68 83.70 -12.09
N GLY A 865 38.16 82.51 -11.68
CA GLY A 865 37.66 81.79 -10.50
C GLY A 865 36.38 80.98 -10.73
N PHE A 866 35.87 80.93 -11.96
CA PHE A 866 34.80 80.02 -12.36
C PHE A 866 35.32 78.60 -12.56
N TYR A 867 34.56 77.58 -12.22
CA TYR A 867 34.89 76.19 -12.58
C TYR A 867 33.67 75.39 -13.00
N VAL A 868 33.92 74.31 -13.75
CA VAL A 868 32.98 73.25 -14.10
C VAL A 868 33.63 71.91 -13.79
N ASP A 869 32.93 71.01 -13.11
CA ASP A 869 33.38 69.66 -12.80
C ASP A 869 32.33 68.66 -13.26
N ALA A 870 32.74 67.65 -14.03
CA ALA A 870 31.88 66.55 -14.45
C ALA A 870 32.43 65.22 -13.92
N GLN A 871 31.55 64.33 -13.48
CA GLN A 871 31.90 63.00 -12.96
C GLN A 871 30.96 61.93 -13.53
N ALA A 872 31.49 60.74 -13.77
CA ALA A 872 30.72 59.55 -14.11
C ALA A 872 31.31 58.33 -13.38
N GLU A 873 30.49 57.55 -12.68
CA GLU A 873 30.89 56.33 -11.97
C GLU A 873 29.96 55.16 -12.37
N ALA A 874 30.51 53.94 -12.42
CA ALA A 874 29.79 52.69 -12.59
C ALA A 874 30.22 51.69 -11.50
N THR A 875 29.25 51.04 -10.86
CA THR A 875 29.44 50.19 -9.68
C THR A 875 28.68 48.87 -9.84
N TRP A 876 29.34 47.76 -9.54
CA TRP A 876 28.73 46.44 -9.41
C TRP A 876 28.58 46.08 -7.93
N TYR A 877 27.46 45.43 -7.59
CA TYR A 877 27.08 45.07 -6.23
C TYR A 877 26.91 43.56 -6.09
N ASP A 878 27.21 43.06 -4.90
CA ASP A 878 26.88 41.73 -4.40
C ASP A 878 26.28 41.90 -3.00
N SER A 879 25.04 41.45 -2.80
CA SER A 879 24.27 41.77 -1.59
C SER A 879 23.59 40.58 -0.93
N ASP A 880 23.60 40.58 0.40
CA ASP A 880 22.84 39.67 1.24
C ASP A 880 21.66 40.39 1.91
N ILE A 881 20.51 39.73 1.96
CA ILE A 881 19.30 40.23 2.60
C ILE A 881 18.85 39.21 3.66
N ARG A 882 18.80 39.62 4.93
CA ARG A 882 18.46 38.74 6.06
C ARG A 882 17.30 39.32 6.87
N SER A 883 16.26 38.51 7.09
CA SER A 883 15.14 38.87 7.96
C SER A 883 15.36 38.33 9.37
N ALA A 884 15.48 39.24 10.34
CA ALA A 884 15.56 38.87 11.75
C ALA A 884 14.21 38.35 12.26
N THR A 885 13.10 38.92 11.78
CA THR A 885 11.73 38.52 12.15
C THR A 885 11.39 37.09 11.72
N LEU A 886 11.83 36.68 10.52
CA LEU A 886 11.63 35.31 10.01
C LEU A 886 12.75 34.36 10.43
N GLY A 887 13.86 34.88 10.97
CA GLY A 887 15.04 34.09 11.33
C GLY A 887 15.71 33.41 10.14
N THR A 888 15.58 33.97 8.93
CA THR A 888 16.08 33.35 7.68
C THR A 888 16.73 34.36 6.74
N THR A 889 17.57 33.84 5.83
CA THR A 889 18.16 34.63 4.73
C THR A 889 17.20 34.64 3.56
N LEU A 890 16.86 35.83 3.06
CA LEU A 890 15.91 36.03 1.96
C LEU A 890 16.61 35.99 0.60
N ALA A 891 17.83 36.54 0.53
CA ALA A 891 18.73 36.45 -0.61
C ALA A 891 20.18 36.42 -0.11
N ASP A 892 21.04 35.65 -0.80
CA ASP A 892 22.46 35.47 -0.47
C ASP A 892 23.26 35.67 -1.77
N GLY A 893 24.16 36.66 -1.80
CA GLY A 893 24.94 37.01 -3.00
C GLY A 893 24.12 37.50 -4.20
N ASN A 894 23.11 38.33 -3.98
CA ASN A 894 22.31 38.91 -5.07
C ASN A 894 23.08 40.02 -5.79
N ASN A 895 23.28 39.89 -7.10
CA ASN A 895 24.03 40.89 -7.85
C ASN A 895 23.21 42.16 -8.11
N GLY A 896 23.90 43.27 -8.35
CA GLY A 896 23.31 44.50 -8.86
C GLY A 896 24.29 45.40 -9.61
N PHE A 897 23.77 46.44 -10.24
CA PHE A 897 24.53 47.41 -11.02
C PHE A 897 23.99 48.83 -10.82
N GLY A 898 24.88 49.80 -10.70
CA GLY A 898 24.51 51.20 -10.62
C GLY A 898 25.49 52.11 -11.35
N TYR A 899 25.01 53.30 -11.71
CA TYR A 899 25.85 54.34 -12.30
C TYR A 899 25.39 55.73 -11.87
N GLY A 900 26.35 56.65 -11.71
CA GLY A 900 26.13 58.02 -11.29
C GLY A 900 26.76 59.00 -12.27
N LEU A 901 26.11 60.13 -12.51
CA LEU A 901 26.55 61.23 -13.37
C LEU A 901 26.39 62.55 -12.61
N SER A 902 27.42 63.38 -12.56
CA SER A 902 27.36 64.68 -11.89
C SER A 902 27.94 65.79 -12.76
N ILE A 903 27.33 66.97 -12.70
CA ILE A 903 27.92 68.23 -13.15
C ILE A 903 27.84 69.28 -12.05
N GLU A 904 28.96 69.85 -11.65
CA GLU A 904 29.09 70.93 -10.68
C GLU A 904 29.68 72.16 -11.34
N THR A 905 29.21 73.34 -10.92
CA THR A 905 29.76 74.63 -11.29
C THR A 905 29.95 75.48 -10.05
N GLY A 906 30.94 76.36 -10.05
CA GLY A 906 31.09 77.33 -8.98
C GLY A 906 31.88 78.55 -9.42
N GLN A 907 31.72 79.64 -8.67
CA GLN A 907 32.40 80.90 -8.93
C GLN A 907 33.04 81.38 -7.64
N LYS A 908 34.37 81.35 -7.57
CA LYS A 908 35.11 81.92 -6.45
C LYS A 908 35.13 83.45 -6.57
N ILE A 909 34.71 84.13 -5.51
CA ILE A 909 34.64 85.59 -5.42
C ILE A 909 35.55 86.03 -4.28
N ALA A 910 36.67 86.66 -4.63
CA ALA A 910 37.57 87.22 -3.63
C ALA A 910 36.87 88.32 -2.82
N LEU A 911 37.00 88.27 -1.50
CA LEU A 911 36.66 89.37 -0.60
C LEU A 911 37.95 90.14 -0.24
N ASN A 912 38.02 90.70 0.97
CA ASN A 912 39.22 91.37 1.47
C ASN A 912 40.04 90.44 2.38
N GLY A 913 41.36 90.50 2.28
CA GLY A 913 42.28 89.63 3.01
C GLY A 913 42.32 88.21 2.45
N ASN A 914 42.55 87.23 3.32
CA ASN A 914 42.64 85.80 3.00
C ASN A 914 41.28 85.11 2.78
N TRP A 915 40.18 85.86 2.58
CA TRP A 915 38.81 85.34 2.53
C TRP A 915 38.21 85.40 1.11
N SER A 916 37.46 84.36 0.73
CA SER A 916 36.59 84.36 -0.45
C SER A 916 35.24 83.71 -0.16
N LEU A 917 34.25 84.00 -1.02
CA LEU A 917 32.98 83.29 -1.06
C LEU A 917 32.86 82.54 -2.38
N THR A 918 32.37 81.30 -2.33
CA THR A 918 32.18 80.48 -3.53
C THR A 918 30.74 79.96 -3.58
N PRO A 919 29.82 80.67 -4.28
CA PRO A 919 28.57 80.05 -4.71
C PRO A 919 28.83 78.87 -5.63
N GLN A 920 28.10 77.78 -5.40
CA GLN A 920 28.23 76.49 -6.09
C GLN A 920 26.85 75.96 -6.45
N ALA A 921 26.75 75.30 -7.60
CA ALA A 921 25.56 74.57 -8.03
C ALA A 921 25.97 73.24 -8.63
N GLN A 922 25.35 72.14 -8.21
CA GLN A 922 25.61 70.80 -8.72
C GLN A 922 24.30 70.11 -9.06
N LEU A 923 24.33 69.28 -10.10
CA LEU A 923 23.25 68.38 -10.47
C LEU A 923 23.82 66.96 -10.57
N VAL A 924 23.23 66.02 -9.84
CA VAL A 924 23.66 64.61 -9.77
C VAL A 924 22.49 63.72 -10.18
N TYR A 925 22.68 62.91 -11.22
CA TYR A 925 21.79 61.81 -11.57
C TYR A 925 22.42 60.49 -11.13
N SER A 926 21.65 59.57 -10.56
CA SER A 926 22.15 58.26 -10.15
C SER A 926 21.05 57.22 -10.26
N SER A 927 21.41 56.03 -10.76
CA SER A 927 20.52 54.89 -10.95
C SER A 927 21.18 53.62 -10.42
N VAL A 928 20.41 52.77 -9.74
CA VAL A 928 20.82 51.44 -9.25
C VAL A 928 19.75 50.41 -9.58
N ASP A 929 20.17 49.16 -9.73
CA ASP A 929 19.32 48.02 -10.10
C ASP A 929 19.93 46.71 -9.54
N PHE A 930 19.13 45.65 -9.42
CA PHE A 930 19.55 44.33 -8.89
C PHE A 930 18.91 43.15 -9.65
N ASP A 931 19.56 41.98 -9.62
CA ASP A 931 19.02 40.77 -10.27
C ASP A 931 17.75 40.27 -9.58
N THR A 932 16.73 39.88 -10.36
CA THR A 932 15.51 39.25 -9.81
C THR A 932 15.84 37.95 -9.07
N PHE A 933 15.29 37.76 -7.87
CA PHE A 933 15.47 36.55 -7.07
C PHE A 933 14.14 35.98 -6.55
N THR A 934 14.18 34.77 -5.98
CA THR A 934 13.03 34.13 -5.33
C THR A 934 13.39 33.80 -3.89
N ASP A 935 12.55 34.23 -2.95
CA ASP A 935 12.79 34.05 -1.52
C ASP A 935 12.40 32.63 -1.03
N PRO A 936 12.70 32.26 0.23
CA PRO A 936 12.37 30.94 0.78
C PRO A 936 10.87 30.61 0.84
N PHE A 937 9.99 31.60 0.69
CA PHE A 937 8.53 31.45 0.69
C PHE A 937 7.94 31.44 -0.73
N GLY A 938 8.80 31.48 -1.76
CA GLY A 938 8.41 31.45 -3.16
C GLY A 938 8.03 32.81 -3.74
N ALA A 939 8.27 33.91 -3.03
CA ALA A 939 8.02 35.25 -3.56
C ALA A 939 9.09 35.62 -4.59
N VAL A 940 8.67 36.02 -5.79
CA VAL A 940 9.57 36.60 -6.81
C VAL A 940 9.76 38.08 -6.51
N VAL A 941 10.99 38.53 -6.38
CA VAL A 941 11.36 39.92 -6.08
C VAL A 941 12.16 40.47 -7.26
N SER A 942 11.66 41.52 -7.89
CA SER A 942 12.29 42.16 -9.05
C SER A 942 12.42 43.67 -8.88
N PRO A 943 13.51 44.26 -9.39
CA PRO A 943 13.72 45.70 -9.35
C PRO A 943 12.66 46.45 -10.17
N GLY A 944 12.33 47.67 -9.74
CA GLY A 944 11.45 48.59 -10.46
C GLY A 944 12.25 49.76 -11.02
N SER A 945 11.85 50.98 -10.67
CA SER A 945 12.63 52.17 -10.98
C SER A 945 13.33 52.70 -9.73
N SER A 946 14.66 52.84 -9.80
CA SER A 946 15.46 53.48 -8.75
C SER A 946 16.38 54.51 -9.40
N ASN A 947 15.90 55.74 -9.42
CA ASN A 947 16.55 56.88 -10.04
C ASN A 947 16.45 58.09 -9.12
N SER A 948 17.55 58.81 -8.92
CA SER A 948 17.59 60.07 -8.19
C SER A 948 18.18 61.17 -9.06
N LEU A 949 17.65 62.38 -8.94
CA LEU A 949 18.18 63.57 -9.58
C LEU A 949 18.29 64.69 -8.54
N VAL A 950 19.46 64.82 -7.92
CA VAL A 950 19.68 65.78 -6.84
C VAL A 950 20.32 67.06 -7.38
N GLY A 951 19.62 68.18 -7.21
CA GLY A 951 20.20 69.51 -7.31
C GLY A 951 20.76 69.99 -5.98
N ARG A 952 21.98 70.52 -5.97
CA ARG A 952 22.61 71.15 -4.79
C ARG A 952 22.90 72.61 -5.10
N LEU A 953 22.50 73.51 -4.21
CA LEU A 953 22.94 74.91 -4.18
C LEU A 953 23.76 75.14 -2.91
N GLY A 954 25.04 75.46 -3.09
CA GLY A 954 25.99 75.65 -2.00
C GLY A 954 26.56 77.07 -1.94
N LEU A 955 26.90 77.53 -0.75
CA LEU A 955 27.75 78.70 -0.53
C LEU A 955 28.88 78.32 0.40
N SER A 956 30.12 78.41 -0.11
CA SER A 956 31.34 78.25 0.69
C SER A 956 31.84 79.60 1.18
N ALA A 957 32.28 79.66 2.43
CA ALA A 957 33.14 80.71 2.96
C ALA A 957 34.54 80.13 3.17
N ASP A 958 35.47 80.59 2.34
CA ASP A 958 36.80 80.03 2.21
C ASP A 958 37.84 80.97 2.83
N TYR A 959 38.76 80.41 3.61
CA TYR A 959 39.96 81.08 4.11
C TYR A 959 41.20 80.38 3.54
N GLU A 960 42.05 81.13 2.87
CA GLU A 960 43.28 80.62 2.24
C GLU A 960 44.51 81.33 2.79
N ASP A 961 45.51 80.58 3.23
CA ASP A 961 46.79 81.13 3.66
C ASP A 961 47.96 80.32 3.09
N GLN A 962 49.11 80.96 2.95
CA GLN A 962 50.32 80.30 2.48
C GLN A 962 51.56 80.84 3.18
N TRP A 963 52.54 79.97 3.38
CA TRP A 963 53.81 80.32 3.99
C TRP A 963 54.96 79.55 3.33
N VAL A 964 56.17 80.06 3.54
CA VAL A 964 57.41 79.42 3.09
C VAL A 964 58.12 78.87 4.32
N ASP A 965 58.54 77.61 4.28
CA ASP A 965 59.29 76.99 5.37
C ASP A 965 60.79 77.36 5.34
N ASP A 966 61.54 76.92 6.37
CA ASP A 966 62.98 77.18 6.49
C ASP A 966 63.81 76.59 5.32
N ALA A 967 63.24 75.68 4.53
CA ALA A 967 63.86 75.07 3.36
C ALA A 967 63.50 75.79 2.04
N GLY A 968 62.72 76.87 2.10
CA GLY A 968 62.29 77.64 0.93
C GLY A 968 61.09 77.03 0.18
N GLN A 969 60.44 76.02 0.75
CA GLN A 969 59.30 75.34 0.13
C GLN A 969 57.99 76.01 0.50
N VAL A 970 57.06 76.08 -0.45
CA VAL A 970 55.72 76.65 -0.23
C VAL A 970 54.79 75.61 0.38
N SER A 971 54.11 76.02 1.45
CA SER A 971 52.98 75.30 2.04
C SER A 971 51.73 76.17 1.98
N ARG A 972 50.56 75.54 1.77
CA ARG A 972 49.27 76.24 1.64
C ARG A 972 48.20 75.55 2.46
N THR A 973 47.37 76.35 3.12
CA THR A 973 46.17 75.91 3.84
C THR A 973 44.94 76.55 3.22
N HIS A 974 43.88 75.75 3.05
CA HIS A 974 42.55 76.21 2.69
C HIS A 974 41.60 75.60 3.71
N ILE A 975 40.82 76.45 4.40
CA ILE A 975 39.80 76.03 5.36
C ILE A 975 38.50 76.66 4.90
N TYR A 976 37.43 75.89 4.86
CA TYR A 976 36.16 76.39 4.37
C TYR A 976 34.97 75.83 5.15
N GLY A 977 33.97 76.69 5.33
CA GLY A 977 32.66 76.33 5.83
C GLY A 977 31.62 76.39 4.72
N LEU A 978 30.74 75.38 4.66
CA LEU A 978 29.72 75.25 3.62
C LEU A 978 28.32 75.36 4.23
N GLY A 979 27.43 76.08 3.56
CA GLY A 979 25.98 75.92 3.70
C GLY A 979 25.39 75.44 2.39
N ASN A 980 24.57 74.39 2.43
CA ASN A 980 24.01 73.73 1.25
C ASN A 980 22.50 73.52 1.37
N LEU A 981 21.81 73.66 0.25
CA LEU A 981 20.45 73.16 0.03
C LEU A 981 20.51 72.08 -1.04
N TYR A 982 19.84 70.95 -0.80
CA TYR A 982 19.70 69.85 -1.73
C TYR A 982 18.23 69.63 -2.03
N TYR A 983 17.89 69.35 -3.28
CA TYR A 983 16.54 69.01 -3.71
C TYR A 983 16.60 67.82 -4.67
N ASP A 984 15.93 66.72 -4.33
CA ASP A 984 15.70 65.62 -5.27
C ASP A 984 14.48 65.93 -6.15
N PHE A 985 14.63 65.79 -7.46
CA PHE A 985 13.61 66.09 -8.46
C PHE A 985 12.81 64.86 -8.91
N LEU A 986 13.15 63.65 -8.43
CA LEU A 986 12.49 62.39 -8.81
C LEU A 986 11.76 61.73 -7.63
N ASP A 987 10.80 60.87 -7.98
CA ASP A 987 9.74 60.37 -7.09
C ASP A 987 10.11 59.10 -6.29
N GLY A 988 11.40 58.88 -6.01
CA GLY A 988 11.90 57.76 -5.19
C GLY A 988 12.12 56.43 -5.94
N ASN A 989 12.12 55.33 -5.19
CA ASN A 989 12.44 53.98 -5.65
C ASN A 989 11.22 53.05 -5.59
N ASP A 990 11.16 52.05 -6.46
CA ASP A 990 10.16 50.99 -6.37
C ASP A 990 10.68 49.58 -6.65
N VAL A 991 10.11 48.59 -5.96
CA VAL A 991 10.41 47.16 -6.09
C VAL A 991 9.12 46.37 -6.26
N ASP A 992 9.10 45.40 -7.18
CA ASP A 992 7.96 44.50 -7.35
C ASP A 992 8.19 43.18 -6.60
N VAL A 993 7.20 42.80 -5.78
CA VAL A 993 7.18 41.54 -5.04
C VAL A 993 5.96 40.74 -5.46
N SER A 994 6.16 39.79 -6.36
CA SER A 994 5.12 38.90 -6.90
C SER A 994 3.91 39.66 -7.46
N GLY A 995 4.16 40.78 -8.16
CA GLY A 995 3.14 41.66 -8.73
C GLY A 995 2.66 42.78 -7.80
N THR A 996 3.20 42.87 -6.58
CA THR A 996 2.91 43.95 -5.63
C THR A 996 4.03 44.99 -5.66
N LYS A 997 3.72 46.18 -6.16
CA LYS A 997 4.67 47.30 -6.20
C LYS A 997 4.82 47.95 -4.83
N LEU A 998 6.06 48.00 -4.34
CA LEU A 998 6.49 48.67 -3.12
C LEU A 998 7.18 49.97 -3.52
N VAL A 999 6.78 51.09 -2.94
CA VAL A 999 7.32 52.43 -3.23
C VAL A 999 7.89 53.06 -1.97
N SER A 1000 9.10 53.60 -2.09
CA SER A 1000 9.81 54.36 -1.06
C SER A 1000 10.34 55.67 -1.63
N GLU A 1001 9.87 56.81 -1.09
CA GLU A 1001 10.24 58.15 -1.54
C GLU A 1001 10.82 58.95 -0.38
N ASN A 1002 12.07 59.37 -0.51
CA ASN A 1002 12.75 60.19 0.50
C ASN A 1002 12.26 61.64 0.46
N GLN A 1003 12.37 62.35 1.59
CA GLN A 1003 12.05 63.78 1.64
C GLN A 1003 12.93 64.55 0.64
N ALA A 1004 12.31 65.31 -0.27
CA ALA A 1004 13.05 65.93 -1.38
C ALA A 1004 14.03 67.02 -0.95
N LEU A 1005 13.68 67.87 0.03
CA LEU A 1005 14.45 69.07 0.40
C LEU A 1005 15.30 68.84 1.67
N TRP A 1006 16.63 68.94 1.53
CA TRP A 1006 17.58 68.83 2.64
C TRP A 1006 18.44 70.08 2.79
N GLY A 1007 18.80 70.38 4.04
CA GLY A 1007 19.78 71.40 4.40
C GLY A 1007 21.05 70.70 4.90
N GLY A 1008 22.22 71.21 4.52
CA GLY A 1008 23.48 70.66 4.98
C GLY A 1008 24.49 71.73 5.34
N VAL A 1009 25.30 71.43 6.35
CA VAL A 1009 26.49 72.20 6.72
C VAL A 1009 27.72 71.32 6.56
N GLY A 1010 28.84 71.93 6.19
CA GLY A 1010 30.11 71.24 6.06
C GLY A 1010 31.26 72.09 6.57
N LEU A 1011 32.28 71.42 7.05
CA LEU A 1011 33.57 72.02 7.37
C LEU A 1011 34.65 71.17 6.70
N GLY A 1012 35.43 71.79 5.84
CA GLY A 1012 36.50 71.11 5.13
C GLY A 1012 37.75 71.94 5.05
N GLY A 1013 38.79 71.31 4.53
CA GLY A 1013 40.03 72.00 4.25
C GLY A 1013 41.05 71.13 3.56
N SER A 1014 42.11 71.77 3.09
CA SER A 1014 43.26 71.12 2.52
C SER A 1014 44.56 71.77 2.99
N LEU A 1015 45.56 70.93 3.23
CA LEU A 1015 46.92 71.32 3.57
C LEU A 1015 47.85 70.70 2.53
N SER A 1016 48.61 71.55 1.83
CA SER A 1016 49.63 71.12 0.88
C SER A 1016 51.01 71.61 1.32
N TRP A 1017 52.04 70.79 1.09
CA TRP A 1017 53.42 71.08 1.48
C TRP A 1017 54.41 70.56 0.44
N ALA A 1018 55.70 70.92 0.61
CA ALA A 1018 56.78 70.61 -0.32
C ALA A 1018 56.44 71.07 -1.75
N ASP A 1019 56.12 72.35 -1.90
CA ASP A 1019 55.75 72.99 -3.17
C ASP A 1019 54.48 72.39 -3.81
N GLY A 1020 53.58 71.88 -2.97
CA GLY A 1020 52.33 71.25 -3.39
C GLY A 1020 52.48 69.81 -3.89
N ARG A 1021 53.66 69.19 -3.72
CA ARG A 1021 53.89 67.77 -4.05
C ARG A 1021 52.99 66.84 -3.25
N TYR A 1022 52.73 67.16 -1.98
CA TYR A 1022 51.87 66.36 -1.11
C TYR A 1022 50.70 67.21 -0.62
N ALA A 1023 49.51 66.62 -0.56
CA ALA A 1023 48.34 67.27 0.00
C ALA A 1023 47.49 66.28 0.81
N VAL A 1024 47.01 66.74 1.97
CA VAL A 1024 45.91 66.13 2.70
C VAL A 1024 44.70 67.03 2.55
N PHE A 1025 43.54 66.45 2.28
CA PHE A 1025 42.29 67.18 2.21
C PHE A 1025 41.18 66.37 2.86
N GLY A 1026 40.18 67.05 3.36
CA GLY A 1026 39.03 66.37 3.92
C GLY A 1026 37.88 67.31 4.20
N GLU A 1027 36.72 66.71 4.37
CA GLU A 1027 35.48 67.41 4.66
C GLU A 1027 34.62 66.55 5.57
N GLY A 1028 34.12 67.16 6.65
CA GLY A 1028 33.03 66.62 7.43
C GLY A 1028 31.73 67.31 7.06
N THR A 1029 30.67 66.55 6.84
CA THR A 1029 29.35 67.06 6.45
C THR A 1029 28.27 66.53 7.39
N ALA A 1030 27.32 67.39 7.71
CA ALA A 1030 26.07 67.02 8.36
C ALA A 1030 24.90 67.56 7.54
N ARG A 1031 23.97 66.70 7.13
CA ARG A 1031 22.74 67.08 6.42
C ARG A 1031 21.52 66.52 7.11
N THR A 1032 20.40 67.24 7.03
CA THR A 1032 19.10 66.80 7.54
C THR A 1032 18.01 67.30 6.61
N SER A 1033 16.90 66.57 6.55
CA SER A 1033 15.73 67.00 5.82
C SER A 1033 15.14 68.27 6.44
N LEU A 1034 14.52 69.12 5.62
CA LEU A 1034 13.93 70.40 6.07
C LEU A 1034 12.41 70.35 6.21
N LYS A 1035 11.77 69.32 5.66
CA LYS A 1035 10.32 69.11 5.80
C LYS A 1035 10.01 68.70 7.23
N ASP A 1036 10.65 67.64 7.72
CA ASP A 1036 10.57 67.17 9.10
C ASP A 1036 11.97 67.12 9.72
N PHE A 1037 12.37 68.26 10.30
CA PHE A 1037 13.75 68.50 10.72
C PHE A 1037 14.23 67.46 11.75
N GLY A 1038 15.30 66.74 11.40
CA GLY A 1038 15.93 65.72 12.24
C GLY A 1038 15.41 64.30 12.02
N ASP A 1039 14.30 64.10 11.31
CA ASP A 1039 13.73 62.78 11.08
C ASP A 1039 14.59 61.93 10.15
N SER A 1040 15.06 62.54 9.06
CA SER A 1040 16.13 62.00 8.21
C SER A 1040 17.38 62.85 8.35
N HIS A 1041 18.52 62.21 8.57
CA HIS A 1041 19.80 62.90 8.69
C HIS A 1041 20.97 62.03 8.25
N ALA A 1042 22.05 62.67 7.81
CA ALA A 1042 23.26 61.97 7.43
C ALA A 1042 24.50 62.72 7.89
N LEU A 1043 25.47 61.96 8.39
CA LEU A 1043 26.81 62.41 8.78
C LEU A 1043 27.82 61.74 7.87
N GLY A 1044 28.68 62.54 7.26
CA GLY A 1044 29.70 62.09 6.32
C GLY A 1044 31.05 62.65 6.67
N ALA A 1045 32.09 61.86 6.41
CA ALA A 1045 33.47 62.30 6.49
C ALA A 1045 34.25 61.75 5.30
N LYS A 1046 35.04 62.61 4.67
CA LYS A 1046 35.94 62.23 3.58
C LYS A 1046 37.35 62.70 3.93
N LEU A 1047 38.33 61.81 3.77
CA LEU A 1047 39.74 62.11 3.98
C LEU A 1047 40.56 61.57 2.81
N GLY A 1048 41.28 62.46 2.15
CA GLY A 1048 42.08 62.15 0.99
C GLY A 1048 43.52 62.59 1.13
N PHE A 1049 44.37 61.90 0.38
CA PHE A 1049 45.78 62.20 0.24
C PHE A 1049 46.14 62.19 -1.25
N ALA A 1050 46.86 63.21 -1.70
CA ALA A 1050 47.30 63.36 -3.08
C ALA A 1050 48.81 63.58 -3.16
N VAL A 1051 49.41 63.01 -4.21
CA VAL A 1051 50.82 63.18 -4.57
C VAL A 1051 50.92 63.65 -6.02
N LYS A 1052 51.59 64.78 -6.25
CA LYS A 1052 51.83 65.38 -7.57
C LYS A 1052 53.26 65.17 -8.03
N TRP A 1053 53.49 64.91 -9.33
CA TRP A 1053 54.83 64.83 -9.92
C TRP A 1053 54.93 65.34 -11.35
#